data_AF-A0A2Z6R631-F1
#
_entry.id   AF-A0A2Z6R631-F1
#
_cell.length_a   1.000
_cell.length_b   1.000
_cell.length_c   1.000
_cell.angle_alpha   90.00
_cell.angle_beta   90.00
_cell.angle_gamma   90.00
#
_symmetry.space_group_name_H-M   'P 1'
#
loop_
_entity.id
_entity.type
_entity.pdbx_description
1 polymer ?
#
loop_
_entity_poly.entity_id
_entity_poly.type
_entity_poly.pdbx_seq_one_letter_code
_entity_poly.pdbx_strand_id
1 'polypeptide(L)'
;MKSTFNIFHILIFALIVILVIPCDANDDECGRMANDFKRSNEDPNFGVKYSDVKACFESFPYDKKLAEKTIETLKKSLQGFYIFLSQAKEPPKQGFSFRSMDLTDTFNLINEMKDAHLGFEPYCYNIFTYKQQLSLYSVINNDKQIIKIFDDEIDKNTIDCEVTHIDGRPSLEVIKEFANTIPISRDSGVRFNDALSRTGFTENGDLIKHSGSFTNRGQLPENSSVEYSLKCANNTSKKFKRGWKIRPQYSNTFNTSKDYWNTFCLLNNNITSSNDDAAQKTYNLSECKMVYKTLISKFFILSDNKTGVVVISEVDPSDDDFVKEMFELQNGFNLLENNGIKKLVLDFSENGGGSVELGFFIVYLLFPGFDPSFNLDMAVTELSREAFFQATSQSAHEYFIDTSNIPPLINISSKESIAIWAADAAYSVTTIDSSFDIFSYKNPVTNEHFHTVEEFIGNNTYIRGGTPTRYTSKFVNRYSERLSVFVELLSGNFFNTYEWKSEDMIILTNGLCGSACASIAQRMAIKNNVRTAAVGGYKDTPLSYASFPGGQVMPFDSLMAELNLAGLLQNEAFADLIPPPFLINVDFGFTLKEAYDIIDKNNLDKESVLEFEYKPAEHRFYYDEISARDPSVLWLKVAKELLN
;
A
#
# COMPACT_ATOMS: atom_id res chain seq x y z
N MET A 1 -38.56 6.01 5.78
CA MET A 1 -38.52 6.85 4.57
C MET A 1 -37.56 6.22 3.60
N LYS A 2 -38.01 5.95 2.38
CA LYS A 2 -37.39 4.99 1.44
C LYS A 2 -36.04 5.48 0.93
N SER A 3 -35.06 4.57 0.97
CA SER A 3 -33.72 4.68 0.42
C SER A 3 -33.77 4.74 -1.11
N THR A 4 -33.20 5.79 -1.67
CA THR A 4 -32.86 5.93 -3.10
C THR A 4 -31.38 6.23 -3.19
N PHE A 5 -30.54 5.21 -3.11
CA PHE A 5 -29.15 5.21 -3.57
C PHE A 5 -28.69 3.75 -3.66
N ASN A 6 -29.03 3.08 -4.76
CA ASN A 6 -28.44 1.82 -5.22
C ASN A 6 -29.09 1.38 -6.55
N ILE A 7 -28.94 2.18 -7.60
CA ILE A 7 -29.22 1.76 -8.97
C ILE A 7 -28.25 2.51 -9.89
N PHE A 8 -27.04 1.97 -10.09
CA PHE A 8 -26.25 2.34 -11.27
C PHE A 8 -25.37 1.19 -11.81
N HIS A 9 -25.59 -0.07 -11.41
CA HIS A 9 -24.78 -1.21 -11.89
C HIS A 9 -25.57 -2.32 -12.57
N ILE A 10 -26.88 -2.18 -12.82
CA ILE A 10 -27.64 -3.21 -13.56
C ILE A 10 -28.71 -2.55 -14.44
N LEU A 11 -28.74 -2.95 -15.73
CA LEU A 11 -29.70 -2.71 -16.82
C LEU A 11 -29.33 -1.62 -17.84
N ILE A 12 -28.83 -2.05 -19.01
CA ILE A 12 -29.57 -1.94 -20.29
C ILE A 12 -29.36 -3.22 -21.11
N PHE A 13 -30.47 -3.88 -21.47
CA PHE A 13 -30.57 -5.03 -22.38
C PHE A 13 -30.96 -4.55 -23.79
N ALA A 14 -30.44 -5.17 -24.86
CA ALA A 14 -31.23 -5.81 -25.92
C ALA A 14 -30.36 -6.42 -27.04
N LEU A 15 -30.57 -7.74 -27.25
CA LEU A 15 -30.44 -8.55 -28.47
C LEU A 15 -30.00 -7.88 -29.78
N ILE A 16 -28.88 -8.35 -30.35
CA ILE A 16 -28.76 -8.70 -31.79
C ILE A 16 -27.87 -9.95 -31.91
N VAL A 17 -28.44 -11.06 -32.41
CA VAL A 17 -27.70 -12.19 -32.99
C VAL A 17 -27.63 -11.94 -34.49
N ILE A 18 -26.50 -11.48 -35.03
CA ILE A 18 -26.20 -11.53 -36.47
C ILE A 18 -24.70 -11.78 -36.70
N LEU A 19 -24.42 -12.97 -37.24
CA LEU A 19 -23.39 -13.36 -38.21
C LEU A 19 -21.99 -12.71 -38.14
N VAL A 20 -20.99 -13.59 -37.95
CA VAL A 20 -19.56 -13.38 -38.18
C VAL A 20 -19.31 -12.89 -39.61
N ILE A 21 -19.21 -11.58 -39.78
CA ILE A 21 -18.53 -10.91 -40.90
C ILE A 21 -17.19 -10.43 -40.32
N PRO A 22 -16.05 -10.57 -41.02
CA PRO A 22 -14.80 -10.00 -40.53
C PRO A 22 -14.98 -8.48 -40.48
N CYS A 23 -15.15 -7.93 -39.28
CA CYS A 23 -15.30 -6.48 -39.09
C CYS A 23 -13.99 -5.80 -39.52
N ASP A 24 -14.11 -4.79 -40.37
CA ASP A 24 -13.03 -3.86 -40.64
C ASP A 24 -12.67 -3.16 -39.32
N ALA A 25 -11.39 -2.87 -39.07
CA ALA A 25 -10.94 -2.32 -37.77
C ALA A 25 -11.56 -0.94 -37.45
N ASN A 26 -12.24 -0.31 -38.40
CA ASN A 26 -12.99 0.91 -38.23
C ASN A 26 -14.37 0.71 -37.56
N ASP A 27 -14.97 -0.49 -37.68
CA ASP A 27 -16.30 -0.80 -37.12
C ASP A 27 -16.22 -1.42 -35.72
N ASP A 28 -15.07 -2.00 -35.34
CA ASP A 28 -14.81 -2.56 -34.00
C ASP A 28 -14.51 -1.48 -32.95
N GLU A 29 -15.15 -1.55 -31.77
CA GLU A 29 -15.07 -0.52 -30.73
C GLU A 29 -13.66 -0.28 -30.21
N CYS A 30 -12.95 -1.35 -29.82
CA CYS A 30 -11.54 -1.26 -29.42
C CYS A 30 -10.61 -1.04 -30.63
N GLY A 31 -11.00 -1.51 -31.82
CA GLY A 31 -10.27 -1.31 -33.07
C GLY A 31 -10.16 0.16 -33.46
N ARG A 32 -11.19 0.97 -33.21
CA ARG A 32 -11.12 2.44 -33.34
C ARG A 32 -10.02 3.03 -32.47
N MET A 33 -9.98 2.65 -31.20
CA MET A 33 -8.94 3.07 -30.26
C MET A 33 -7.54 2.60 -30.69
N ALA A 34 -7.40 1.36 -31.15
CA ALA A 34 -6.15 0.82 -31.69
C ALA A 34 -5.63 1.61 -32.91
N ASN A 35 -6.53 1.99 -33.82
CA ASN A 35 -6.17 2.78 -34.99
C ASN A 35 -5.77 4.21 -34.63
N ASP A 36 -6.46 4.79 -33.64
CA ASP A 36 -6.12 6.09 -33.08
C ASP A 36 -4.70 6.09 -32.48
N PHE A 37 -4.33 5.03 -31.75
CA PHE A 37 -2.94 4.81 -31.30
C PHE A 37 -1.93 4.70 -32.44
N LYS A 38 -2.21 3.89 -33.47
CA LYS A 38 -1.28 3.74 -34.60
C LYS A 38 -1.08 5.04 -35.36
N ARG A 39 -2.13 5.87 -35.47
CA ARG A 39 -2.06 7.16 -36.16
C ARG A 39 -1.31 8.23 -35.37
N SER A 40 -1.20 8.07 -34.05
CA SER A 40 -0.48 9.03 -33.22
C SER A 40 1.03 9.01 -33.46
N ASN A 41 1.58 7.94 -34.06
CA ASN A 41 3.02 7.75 -34.27
C ASN A 41 3.84 8.04 -32.99
N GLU A 42 3.38 7.54 -31.84
CA GLU A 42 4.04 7.75 -30.54
C GLU A 42 4.12 9.22 -30.10
N ASP A 43 3.25 10.11 -30.63
CA ASP A 43 3.18 11.50 -30.17
C ASP A 43 2.85 11.52 -28.66
N PRO A 44 3.77 12.04 -27.81
CA PRO A 44 3.55 12.09 -26.37
C PRO A 44 2.37 13.01 -26.00
N ASN A 45 1.90 13.88 -26.89
CA ASN A 45 0.74 14.72 -26.67
C ASN A 45 -0.58 14.06 -27.07
N PHE A 46 -0.53 12.93 -27.75
CA PHE A 46 -1.71 12.18 -28.11
C PHE A 46 -2.42 11.61 -26.88
N GLY A 47 -3.75 11.64 -26.90
CA GLY A 47 -4.59 11.01 -25.90
C GLY A 47 -5.79 10.38 -26.58
N VAL A 48 -6.20 9.20 -26.10
CA VAL A 48 -7.38 8.51 -26.62
C VAL A 48 -8.63 9.30 -26.24
N LYS A 49 -9.63 9.30 -27.11
CA LYS A 49 -10.93 9.89 -26.77
C LYS A 49 -11.63 9.04 -25.71
N TYR A 50 -12.16 9.72 -24.71
CA TYR A 50 -12.99 9.11 -23.67
C TYR A 50 -14.11 8.23 -24.23
N SER A 51 -14.79 8.68 -25.29
CA SER A 51 -15.89 7.92 -25.92
C SER A 51 -15.45 6.59 -26.50
N ASP A 52 -14.22 6.50 -27.01
CA ASP A 52 -13.72 5.28 -27.66
C ASP A 52 -13.29 4.26 -26.61
N VAL A 53 -12.68 4.70 -25.51
CA VAL A 53 -12.39 3.83 -24.35
C VAL A 53 -13.68 3.30 -23.73
N LYS A 54 -14.66 4.19 -23.50
CA LYS A 54 -15.97 3.81 -22.97
C LYS A 54 -16.66 2.79 -23.87
N ALA A 55 -16.70 3.04 -25.19
CA ALA A 55 -17.29 2.12 -26.15
C ALA A 55 -16.57 0.76 -26.18
N CYS A 56 -15.24 0.74 -26.09
CA CYS A 56 -14.45 -0.49 -26.01
C CYS A 56 -14.79 -1.29 -24.74
N PHE A 57 -14.84 -0.67 -23.56
CA PHE A 57 -15.21 -1.38 -22.33
C PHE A 57 -16.66 -1.87 -22.35
N GLU A 58 -17.58 -1.10 -22.94
CA GLU A 58 -18.99 -1.46 -23.05
C GLU A 58 -19.28 -2.51 -24.15
N SER A 59 -18.33 -2.81 -25.05
CA SER A 59 -18.52 -3.78 -26.14
C SER A 59 -18.44 -5.24 -25.67
N PHE A 60 -17.85 -5.49 -24.49
CA PHE A 60 -17.71 -6.84 -23.96
C PHE A 60 -19.02 -7.32 -23.33
N PRO A 61 -19.65 -8.38 -23.86
CA PRO A 61 -20.88 -8.89 -23.28
C PRO A 61 -20.63 -9.52 -21.92
N TYR A 62 -21.58 -9.38 -21.01
CA TYR A 62 -21.54 -10.08 -19.72
C TYR A 62 -21.55 -11.60 -19.93
N ASP A 63 -20.49 -12.27 -19.49
CA ASP A 63 -20.42 -13.73 -19.45
C ASP A 63 -20.79 -14.23 -18.05
N LYS A 64 -22.01 -14.78 -17.94
CA LYS A 64 -22.53 -15.33 -16.69
C LYS A 64 -21.66 -16.47 -16.14
N LYS A 65 -21.16 -17.37 -17.00
CA LYS A 65 -20.36 -18.52 -16.55
C LYS A 65 -19.00 -18.08 -16.04
N LEU A 66 -18.39 -17.11 -16.73
CA LEU A 66 -17.14 -16.51 -16.27
C LEU A 66 -17.33 -15.84 -14.90
N ALA A 67 -18.39 -15.03 -14.76
CA ALA A 67 -18.70 -14.36 -13.49
C ALA A 67 -18.96 -15.37 -12.34
N GLU A 68 -19.73 -16.43 -12.59
CA GLU A 68 -19.97 -17.50 -11.60
C GLU A 68 -18.66 -18.16 -11.15
N LYS A 69 -17.75 -18.46 -12.08
CA LYS A 69 -16.42 -19.03 -11.76
C LYS A 69 -15.52 -18.07 -11.00
N THR A 70 -15.47 -16.81 -11.41
CA THR A 70 -14.71 -15.77 -10.70
C THR A 70 -15.20 -15.61 -9.27
N ILE A 71 -16.53 -15.59 -9.06
CA ILE A 71 -17.12 -15.54 -7.72
C ILE A 71 -16.80 -16.81 -6.93
N GLU A 72 -16.81 -17.98 -7.55
CA GLU A 72 -16.41 -19.23 -6.90
C GLU A 72 -14.95 -19.19 -6.42
N THR A 73 -14.01 -18.72 -7.26
CA THR A 73 -12.60 -18.51 -6.87
C THR A 73 -12.49 -17.58 -5.68
N LEU A 74 -13.08 -16.38 -5.76
CA LEU A 74 -13.05 -15.39 -4.66
C LEU A 74 -13.61 -15.99 -3.37
N LYS A 75 -14.74 -16.70 -3.47
CA LYS A 75 -15.40 -17.31 -2.33
C LYS A 75 -14.54 -18.38 -1.67
N LYS A 76 -13.99 -19.32 -2.43
CA LYS A 76 -13.16 -20.39 -1.89
C LYS A 76 -11.86 -19.85 -1.29
N SER A 77 -11.24 -18.86 -1.92
CA SER A 77 -10.04 -18.20 -1.39
C SER A 77 -10.30 -17.52 -0.05
N LEU A 78 -11.34 -16.66 0.04
CA LEU A 78 -11.64 -15.96 1.28
C LEU A 78 -12.15 -16.91 2.38
N GLN A 79 -12.99 -17.89 2.03
CA GLN A 79 -13.48 -18.87 3.01
C GLN A 79 -12.39 -19.83 3.49
N GLY A 80 -11.39 -20.12 2.66
CA GLY A 80 -10.26 -20.99 3.02
C GLY A 80 -9.21 -20.30 3.87
N PHE A 81 -8.93 -19.01 3.62
CA PHE A 81 -7.69 -18.37 4.11
C PHE A 81 -7.83 -16.93 4.62
N TYR A 82 -8.89 -16.18 4.29
CA TYR A 82 -8.96 -14.76 4.68
C TYR A 82 -9.26 -14.60 6.17
N ILE A 83 -8.27 -14.08 6.90
CA ILE A 83 -8.28 -14.00 8.36
C ILE A 83 -9.41 -13.13 8.93
N PHE A 84 -9.82 -12.10 8.18
CA PHE A 84 -10.83 -11.14 8.64
C PHE A 84 -12.24 -11.41 8.13
N LEU A 85 -12.52 -12.59 7.54
CA LEU A 85 -13.84 -12.88 6.95
C LEU A 85 -14.99 -12.71 7.96
N SER A 86 -14.82 -13.17 9.20
CA SER A 86 -15.80 -12.99 10.28
C SER A 86 -15.83 -11.56 10.82
N GLN A 87 -14.66 -10.94 10.99
CA GLN A 87 -14.48 -9.57 11.47
C GLN A 87 -15.09 -8.52 10.52
N ALA A 88 -15.12 -8.79 9.21
CA ALA A 88 -15.68 -7.90 8.19
C ALA A 88 -17.18 -7.56 8.40
N LYS A 89 -17.90 -8.40 9.16
CA LYS A 89 -19.32 -8.18 9.50
C LYS A 89 -19.50 -7.17 10.62
N GLU A 90 -18.45 -6.85 11.36
CA GLU A 90 -18.51 -5.92 12.49
C GLU A 90 -18.55 -4.46 12.02
N PRO A 91 -19.34 -3.60 12.68
CA PRO A 91 -19.37 -2.19 12.35
C PRO A 91 -18.00 -1.53 12.58
N PRO A 92 -17.67 -0.46 11.84
CA PRO A 92 -16.43 0.28 12.03
C PRO A 92 -16.31 0.80 13.47
N LYS A 93 -15.10 0.65 14.05
CA LYS A 93 -14.76 1.32 15.31
C LYS A 93 -14.72 2.84 15.12
N GLN A 94 -14.87 3.57 16.22
CA GLN A 94 -14.78 5.04 16.21
C GLN A 94 -13.45 5.49 15.59
N GLY A 95 -13.52 6.42 14.63
CA GLY A 95 -12.38 6.90 13.85
C GLY A 95 -12.27 6.25 12.46
N PHE A 96 -12.86 5.07 12.26
CA PHE A 96 -12.96 4.44 10.95
C PHE A 96 -14.31 4.66 10.27
N SER A 97 -14.29 4.58 8.94
CA SER A 97 -15.44 4.73 8.06
C SER A 97 -15.32 3.77 6.88
N PHE A 98 -15.98 2.62 6.99
CA PHE A 98 -16.15 1.62 5.93
C PHE A 98 -17.52 0.93 6.09
N ARG A 99 -17.95 0.19 5.08
CA ARG A 99 -19.19 -0.59 5.13
C ARG A 99 -18.89 -1.98 5.68
N SER A 100 -19.47 -2.34 6.82
CA SER A 100 -19.43 -3.73 7.28
C SER A 100 -20.33 -4.61 6.40
N MET A 101 -19.90 -5.84 6.13
CA MET A 101 -20.62 -6.74 5.24
C MET A 101 -20.28 -8.21 5.45
N ASP A 102 -21.21 -9.07 5.03
CA ASP A 102 -20.93 -10.49 4.86
C ASP A 102 -20.36 -10.71 3.46
N LEU A 103 -19.03 -10.83 3.38
CA LEU A 103 -18.33 -11.01 2.10
C LEU A 103 -18.76 -12.29 1.37
N THR A 104 -19.36 -13.26 2.07
CA THR A 104 -19.85 -14.50 1.43
C THR A 104 -21.03 -14.29 0.47
N ASP A 105 -21.77 -13.18 0.63
CA ASP A 105 -22.93 -12.82 -0.20
C ASP A 105 -22.69 -11.57 -1.07
N THR A 106 -21.63 -10.79 -0.79
CA THR A 106 -21.37 -9.50 -1.42
C THR A 106 -19.95 -9.31 -1.96
N PHE A 107 -19.34 -10.36 -2.55
CA PHE A 107 -17.98 -10.30 -3.11
C PHE A 107 -17.76 -9.13 -4.10
N ASN A 108 -18.78 -8.71 -4.85
CA ASN A 108 -18.69 -7.56 -5.76
C ASN A 108 -18.48 -6.21 -5.05
N LEU A 109 -18.51 -6.18 -3.71
CA LEU A 109 -18.33 -5.00 -2.87
C LEU A 109 -17.08 -5.08 -1.99
N ILE A 110 -16.13 -5.98 -2.28
CA ILE A 110 -14.89 -6.14 -1.48
C ILE A 110 -14.21 -4.78 -1.19
N ASN A 111 -14.10 -3.90 -2.20
CA ASN A 111 -13.45 -2.58 -2.07
C ASN A 111 -14.18 -1.60 -1.13
N GLU A 112 -15.41 -1.91 -0.70
CA GLU A 112 -16.14 -1.13 0.31
C GLU A 112 -15.68 -1.39 1.75
N MET A 113 -14.84 -2.42 1.96
CA MET A 113 -14.13 -2.65 3.23
C MET A 113 -13.04 -1.62 3.49
N LYS A 114 -12.62 -0.88 2.46
CA LYS A 114 -11.57 0.15 2.51
C LYS A 114 -10.27 -0.39 3.13
N ASP A 115 -9.93 -1.61 2.72
CA ASP A 115 -8.80 -2.40 3.19
C ASP A 115 -7.80 -2.51 2.03
N ALA A 116 -6.63 -1.91 2.18
CA ALA A 116 -5.60 -1.96 1.13
C ALA A 116 -4.98 -3.36 0.97
N HIS A 117 -5.15 -4.25 1.95
CA HIS A 117 -4.70 -5.64 1.89
C HIS A 117 -5.78 -6.60 1.38
N LEU A 118 -6.97 -6.11 1.04
CA LEU A 118 -8.04 -6.88 0.41
C LEU A 118 -8.54 -6.15 -0.84
N GLY A 119 -8.15 -6.63 -2.02
CA GLY A 119 -8.52 -6.04 -3.29
C GLY A 119 -8.82 -7.08 -4.37
N PHE A 120 -9.77 -6.77 -5.26
CA PHE A 120 -10.03 -7.52 -6.49
C PHE A 120 -10.11 -6.53 -7.65
N GLU A 121 -9.15 -6.62 -8.57
CA GLU A 121 -9.03 -5.70 -9.69
C GLU A 121 -8.78 -6.45 -11.00
N PRO A 122 -9.76 -6.53 -11.91
CA PRO A 122 -9.53 -7.07 -13.24
C PRO A 122 -8.61 -6.15 -14.04
N TYR A 123 -7.48 -6.70 -14.49
CA TYR A 123 -6.37 -5.94 -15.06
C TYR A 123 -6.78 -5.15 -16.31
N CYS A 124 -7.67 -5.73 -17.12
CA CYS A 124 -8.13 -5.14 -18.37
C CYS A 124 -8.88 -3.81 -18.24
N TYR A 125 -9.41 -3.46 -17.06
CA TYR A 125 -10.07 -2.17 -16.87
C TYR A 125 -9.13 -1.09 -16.31
N ASN A 126 -7.89 -1.47 -15.97
CA ASN A 126 -6.84 -0.60 -15.44
C ASN A 126 -5.72 -0.31 -16.46
N ILE A 127 -5.95 -0.61 -17.75
CA ILE A 127 -4.97 -0.42 -18.83
C ILE A 127 -4.69 1.05 -19.15
N PHE A 128 -5.55 1.98 -18.73
CA PHE A 128 -5.43 3.40 -19.04
C PHE A 128 -5.25 4.24 -17.78
N THR A 129 -4.53 5.34 -17.90
CA THR A 129 -4.57 6.45 -16.94
C THR A 129 -5.42 7.57 -17.50
N TYR A 130 -6.17 8.24 -16.62
CA TYR A 130 -7.03 9.37 -16.95
C TYR A 130 -6.56 10.58 -16.16
N LYS A 131 -5.91 11.54 -16.82
CA LYS A 131 -5.31 12.72 -16.19
C LYS A 131 -6.09 13.99 -16.53
N GLN A 132 -6.45 14.79 -15.52
CA GLN A 132 -7.03 16.13 -15.71
C GLN A 132 -5.99 17.18 -16.14
N GLN A 133 -4.68 16.85 -16.12
CA GLN A 133 -3.58 17.77 -16.41
C GLN A 133 -3.56 19.02 -15.50
N LEU A 134 -4.22 18.91 -14.35
CA LEU A 134 -4.12 19.80 -13.21
C LEU A 134 -4.15 18.93 -11.96
N SER A 135 -3.68 19.48 -10.86
CA SER A 135 -3.62 18.82 -9.55
C SER A 135 -4.23 19.73 -8.49
N LEU A 136 -4.87 19.13 -7.50
CA LEU A 136 -5.57 19.83 -6.42
C LEU A 136 -4.88 19.55 -5.09
N TYR A 137 -4.93 20.49 -4.15
CA TYR A 137 -4.45 20.28 -2.79
C TYR A 137 -5.33 21.01 -1.79
N SER A 138 -5.29 20.57 -0.53
CA SER A 138 -6.04 21.17 0.57
C SER A 138 -5.11 22.00 1.45
N VAL A 139 -5.54 23.20 1.80
CA VAL A 139 -4.83 24.06 2.77
C VAL A 139 -5.79 24.63 3.81
N ILE A 140 -5.24 25.05 4.94
CA ILE A 140 -5.97 25.89 5.90
C ILE A 140 -5.60 27.35 5.64
N ASN A 141 -6.59 28.15 5.24
CA ASN A 141 -6.45 29.58 5.04
C ASN A 141 -7.48 30.31 5.92
N ASN A 142 -7.01 31.21 6.80
CA ASN A 142 -7.86 31.93 7.75
C ASN A 142 -8.83 31.01 8.54
N ASP A 143 -8.28 29.91 9.09
CA ASP A 143 -9.01 28.89 9.84
C ASP A 143 -10.08 28.10 9.02
N LYS A 144 -10.07 28.23 7.69
CA LYS A 144 -10.95 27.48 6.78
C LYS A 144 -10.17 26.49 5.94
N GLN A 145 -10.67 25.27 5.85
CA GLN A 145 -10.16 24.27 4.92
C GLN A 145 -10.71 24.55 3.51
N ILE A 146 -9.82 24.77 2.55
CA ILE A 146 -10.15 25.06 1.15
C ILE A 146 -9.35 24.18 0.20
N ILE A 147 -9.91 23.95 -0.99
CA ILE A 147 -9.22 23.27 -2.09
C ILE A 147 -8.63 24.31 -3.04
N LYS A 148 -7.39 24.11 -3.46
CA LYS A 148 -6.67 25.00 -4.39
C LYS A 148 -6.03 24.20 -5.53
N ILE A 149 -5.68 24.88 -6.61
CA ILE A 149 -4.89 24.30 -7.71
C ILE A 149 -3.42 24.23 -7.29
N PHE A 150 -2.88 23.01 -7.15
CA PHE A 150 -1.49 22.77 -6.80
C PHE A 150 -0.56 23.10 -7.96
N ASP A 151 -0.96 22.67 -9.16
CA ASP A 151 -0.22 22.81 -10.41
C ASP A 151 -1.20 22.56 -11.58
N ASP A 152 -1.01 23.24 -12.71
CA ASP A 152 -1.84 23.16 -13.93
C ASP A 152 -0.93 23.21 -15.17
N GLU A 153 -0.88 22.11 -15.92
CA GLU A 153 -0.01 21.97 -17.09
C GLU A 153 -0.48 22.83 -18.27
N ILE A 154 -1.77 23.19 -18.31
CA ILE A 154 -2.39 23.88 -19.45
C ILE A 154 -2.48 25.37 -19.19
N ASP A 155 -2.86 25.78 -17.97
CA ASP A 155 -2.95 27.19 -17.61
C ASP A 155 -2.30 27.49 -16.26
N LYS A 156 -1.02 27.85 -16.31
CA LYS A 156 -0.21 28.19 -15.14
C LYS A 156 -0.75 29.36 -14.31
N ASN A 157 -1.65 30.19 -14.86
CA ASN A 157 -2.26 31.30 -14.11
C ASN A 157 -3.34 30.84 -13.12
N THR A 158 -3.75 29.57 -13.16
CA THR A 158 -4.73 29.01 -12.20
C THR A 158 -4.07 28.48 -10.93
N ILE A 159 -2.74 28.33 -10.91
CA ILE A 159 -1.98 27.86 -9.76
C ILE A 159 -2.28 28.77 -8.56
N ASP A 160 -2.52 28.17 -7.40
CA ASP A 160 -2.91 28.84 -6.16
C ASP A 160 -4.26 29.58 -6.21
N CYS A 161 -5.09 29.38 -7.24
CA CYS A 161 -6.49 29.78 -7.16
C CYS A 161 -7.28 28.80 -6.28
N GLU A 162 -8.25 29.32 -5.52
CA GLU A 162 -9.21 28.51 -4.77
C GLU A 162 -10.19 27.85 -5.74
N VAL A 163 -10.34 26.54 -5.65
CA VAL A 163 -11.41 25.80 -6.33
C VAL A 163 -12.65 25.91 -5.45
N THR A 164 -13.60 26.74 -5.86
CA THR A 164 -14.84 26.94 -5.08
C THR A 164 -15.86 25.85 -5.36
N HIS A 165 -16.00 25.45 -6.63
CA HIS A 165 -16.96 24.44 -7.07
C HIS A 165 -16.35 23.50 -8.11
N ILE A 166 -16.81 22.24 -8.06
CA ILE A 166 -16.55 21.19 -9.04
C ILE A 166 -17.92 20.70 -9.52
N ASP A 167 -18.17 20.74 -10.83
CA ASP A 167 -19.45 20.38 -11.44
C ASP A 167 -20.66 21.07 -10.77
N GLY A 168 -20.49 22.35 -10.43
CA GLY A 168 -21.51 23.18 -9.78
C GLY A 168 -21.72 22.93 -8.29
N ARG A 169 -21.01 21.98 -7.68
CA ARG A 169 -21.10 21.65 -6.24
C ARG A 169 -19.86 22.12 -5.47
N PRO A 170 -19.97 22.42 -4.16
CA PRO A 170 -18.82 22.85 -3.36
C PRO A 170 -17.64 21.87 -3.46
N SER A 171 -16.45 22.38 -3.77
CA SER A 171 -15.28 21.54 -4.08
C SER A 171 -14.94 20.55 -2.96
N LEU A 172 -14.92 21.01 -1.71
CA LEU A 172 -14.59 20.18 -0.56
C LEU A 172 -15.56 19.00 -0.37
N GLU A 173 -16.85 19.21 -0.67
CA GLU A 173 -17.87 18.16 -0.61
C GLU A 173 -17.65 17.11 -1.69
N VAL A 174 -17.37 17.54 -2.93
CA VAL A 174 -17.08 16.63 -4.05
C VAL A 174 -15.82 15.79 -3.80
N ILE A 175 -14.75 16.40 -3.28
CA ILE A 175 -13.52 15.67 -2.93
C ILE A 175 -13.78 14.68 -1.78
N LYS A 176 -14.57 15.05 -0.78
CA LYS A 176 -14.97 14.15 0.32
C LYS A 176 -15.75 12.93 -0.19
N GLU A 177 -16.70 13.14 -1.08
CA GLU A 177 -17.48 12.05 -1.67
C GLU A 177 -16.61 11.12 -2.51
N PHE A 178 -15.72 11.67 -3.33
CA PHE A 178 -14.75 10.86 -4.06
C PHE A 178 -13.81 10.10 -3.13
N ALA A 179 -13.28 10.75 -2.08
CA ALA A 179 -12.42 10.09 -1.09
C ALA A 179 -13.10 8.89 -0.43
N ASN A 180 -14.43 8.88 -0.30
CA ASN A 180 -15.15 7.73 0.24
C ASN A 180 -15.16 6.50 -0.68
N THR A 181 -14.86 6.65 -1.97
CA THR A 181 -14.78 5.52 -2.90
C THR A 181 -13.42 4.83 -2.88
N ILE A 182 -12.36 5.50 -2.41
CA ILE A 182 -10.97 5.01 -2.46
C ILE A 182 -10.77 3.83 -1.47
N PRO A 183 -10.28 2.66 -1.91
CA PRO A 183 -10.19 1.46 -1.08
C PRO A 183 -8.89 1.30 -0.27
N ILE A 184 -8.14 2.37 0.01
CA ILE A 184 -6.77 2.26 0.56
C ILE A 184 -6.65 2.35 2.09
N SER A 185 -7.71 2.76 2.79
CA SER A 185 -7.65 2.98 4.24
C SER A 185 -9.03 3.09 4.84
N ARG A 186 -9.23 2.58 6.05
CA ARG A 186 -10.47 2.73 6.82
C ARG A 186 -10.62 4.13 7.42
N ASP A 187 -9.55 4.92 7.54
CA ASP A 187 -9.62 6.33 7.95
C ASP A 187 -9.97 7.22 6.75
N SER A 188 -11.11 7.91 6.85
CA SER A 188 -11.60 8.83 5.82
C SER A 188 -10.69 10.04 5.55
N GLY A 189 -9.91 10.48 6.54
CA GLY A 189 -8.93 11.56 6.39
C GLY A 189 -7.70 11.14 5.59
N VAL A 190 -7.29 9.87 5.70
CA VAL A 190 -6.20 9.30 4.88
C VAL A 190 -6.63 9.26 3.41
N ARG A 191 -7.84 8.77 3.14
CA ARG A 191 -8.41 8.76 1.78
C ARG A 191 -8.56 10.17 1.22
N PHE A 192 -8.91 11.15 2.05
CA PHE A 192 -8.96 12.54 1.63
C PHE A 192 -7.60 13.09 1.22
N ASN A 193 -6.53 12.74 1.95
CA ASN A 193 -5.17 13.07 1.55
C ASN A 193 -4.82 12.43 0.19
N ASP A 194 -5.26 11.19 -0.06
CA ASP A 194 -5.03 10.51 -1.34
C ASP A 194 -5.79 11.05 -2.53
N ALA A 195 -7.00 11.54 -2.30
CA ALA A 195 -7.75 12.24 -3.34
C ALA A 195 -7.01 13.49 -3.87
N LEU A 196 -6.05 14.02 -3.11
CA LEU A 196 -5.36 15.29 -3.37
C LEU A 196 -3.86 15.09 -3.61
N SER A 197 -3.24 16.08 -4.24
CA SER A 197 -1.80 16.08 -4.50
C SER A 197 -0.98 16.31 -3.25
N ARG A 198 0.16 15.62 -3.24
CA ARG A 198 1.14 15.57 -2.17
C ARG A 198 2.53 15.68 -2.80
N THR A 199 3.56 15.74 -1.98
CA THR A 199 4.94 15.67 -2.45
C THR A 199 5.63 14.43 -1.89
N GLY A 200 6.46 13.80 -2.71
CA GLY A 200 7.26 12.64 -2.34
C GLY A 200 8.66 12.76 -2.93
N PHE A 201 9.55 11.84 -2.55
CA PHE A 201 10.92 11.82 -3.04
C PHE A 201 11.13 10.63 -3.97
N THR A 202 11.75 10.89 -5.11
CA THR A 202 12.32 9.84 -5.96
C THR A 202 13.50 9.14 -5.26
N GLU A 203 13.93 7.99 -5.79
CA GLU A 203 15.20 7.33 -5.41
C GLU A 203 16.41 8.27 -5.55
N ASN A 204 16.38 9.18 -6.54
CA ASN A 204 17.45 10.16 -6.74
C ASN A 204 17.46 11.27 -5.68
N GLY A 205 16.46 11.35 -4.81
CA GLY A 205 16.33 12.39 -3.80
C GLY A 205 15.67 13.68 -4.31
N ASP A 206 15.21 13.69 -5.56
CA ASP A 206 14.43 14.80 -6.09
C ASP A 206 13.02 14.81 -5.47
N LEU A 207 12.63 15.98 -4.94
CA LEU A 207 11.27 16.21 -4.45
C LEU A 207 10.33 16.46 -5.63
N ILE A 208 9.33 15.60 -5.76
CA ILE A 208 8.37 15.60 -6.86
C ILE A 208 6.93 15.69 -6.35
N LYS A 209 6.02 16.05 -7.24
CA LYS A 209 4.57 16.03 -6.98
C LYS A 209 4.01 14.64 -7.22
N HIS A 210 3.33 14.10 -6.24
CA HIS A 210 2.41 12.97 -6.42
C HIS A 210 1.01 13.51 -6.78
N SER A 211 0.45 13.03 -7.89
CA SER A 211 -0.88 13.46 -8.34
C SER A 211 -1.95 12.80 -7.49
N GLY A 212 -2.90 13.59 -6.97
CA GLY A 212 -4.04 13.05 -6.23
C GLY A 212 -4.95 12.19 -7.10
N SER A 213 -5.52 11.13 -6.52
CA SER A 213 -6.35 10.16 -7.22
C SER A 213 -7.65 10.77 -7.79
N PHE A 214 -8.09 11.94 -7.30
CA PHE A 214 -9.21 12.66 -7.92
C PHE A 214 -8.93 13.08 -9.36
N THR A 215 -7.70 13.56 -9.61
CA THR A 215 -7.25 14.16 -10.89
C THR A 215 -6.44 13.22 -11.77
N ASN A 216 -5.96 12.11 -11.22
CA ASN A 216 -5.24 11.05 -11.93
C ASN A 216 -5.86 9.70 -11.55
N ARG A 217 -6.65 9.11 -12.44
CA ARG A 217 -7.42 7.89 -12.17
C ARG A 217 -6.87 6.70 -12.97
N GLY A 218 -6.94 5.50 -12.39
CA GLY A 218 -6.74 4.22 -13.10
C GLY A 218 -8.02 3.67 -13.73
N GLN A 219 -9.19 4.06 -13.21
CA GLN A 219 -10.48 3.62 -13.73
C GLN A 219 -11.16 4.68 -14.59
N LEU A 220 -11.95 4.22 -15.57
CA LEU A 220 -12.75 5.09 -16.43
C LEU A 220 -13.65 6.01 -15.59
N PRO A 221 -13.45 7.34 -15.65
CA PRO A 221 -14.29 8.29 -14.93
C PRO A 221 -15.73 8.24 -15.43
N GLU A 222 -16.72 8.48 -14.56
CA GLU A 222 -18.14 8.49 -14.96
C GLU A 222 -18.45 9.54 -16.04
N ASN A 223 -17.82 10.72 -15.93
CA ASN A 223 -17.99 11.82 -16.86
C ASN A 223 -16.75 12.02 -17.73
N SER A 224 -16.96 12.39 -19.00
CA SER A 224 -15.89 12.65 -19.97
C SER A 224 -14.99 13.86 -19.65
N SER A 225 -15.40 14.67 -18.67
CA SER A 225 -14.74 15.92 -18.29
C SER A 225 -15.26 16.41 -16.95
N VAL A 226 -14.51 17.30 -16.31
CA VAL A 226 -14.83 17.93 -15.03
C VAL A 226 -14.86 19.44 -15.20
N GLU A 227 -15.87 20.10 -14.65
CA GLU A 227 -15.97 21.56 -14.63
C GLU A 227 -15.43 22.14 -13.31
N TYR A 228 -14.57 23.15 -13.40
CA TYR A 228 -13.99 23.84 -12.25
C TYR A 228 -14.41 25.31 -12.23
N SER A 229 -14.85 25.78 -11.06
CA SER A 229 -15.09 27.21 -10.79
C SER A 229 -14.08 27.70 -9.75
N LEU A 230 -13.23 28.63 -10.16
CA LEU A 230 -12.11 29.15 -9.39
C LEU A 230 -12.35 30.58 -8.90
N LYS A 231 -11.71 30.90 -7.77
CA LYS A 231 -11.49 32.27 -7.29
C LYS A 231 -9.99 32.49 -7.15
N CYS A 232 -9.44 33.36 -7.99
CA CYS A 232 -8.01 33.68 -8.01
C CYS A 232 -7.71 34.98 -7.24
N ALA A 233 -6.41 35.30 -7.09
CA ALA A 233 -5.97 36.59 -6.57
C ALA A 233 -6.63 37.74 -7.34
N ASN A 234 -6.95 38.84 -6.64
CA ASN A 234 -7.75 39.98 -7.14
C ASN A 234 -9.25 39.69 -7.38
N ASN A 235 -9.82 38.65 -6.77
CA ASN A 235 -11.23 38.25 -6.90
C ASN A 235 -11.67 37.97 -8.35
N THR A 236 -10.74 37.61 -9.23
CA THR A 236 -11.09 37.13 -10.57
C THR A 236 -11.69 35.74 -10.48
N SER A 237 -12.95 35.64 -10.87
CA SER A 237 -13.63 34.35 -11.03
C SER A 237 -13.30 33.77 -12.40
N LYS A 238 -12.92 32.50 -12.42
CA LYS A 238 -12.67 31.75 -13.66
C LYS A 238 -13.48 30.48 -13.65
N LYS A 239 -14.04 30.11 -14.80
CA LYS A 239 -14.78 28.86 -14.98
C LYS A 239 -14.28 28.17 -16.23
N PHE A 240 -13.95 26.89 -16.14
CA PHE A 240 -13.51 26.10 -17.29
C PHE A 240 -13.89 24.63 -17.12
N LYS A 241 -13.89 23.91 -18.23
CA LYS A 241 -14.15 22.47 -18.30
C LYS A 241 -12.92 21.76 -18.84
N ARG A 242 -12.54 20.66 -18.21
CA ARG A 242 -11.30 19.93 -18.49
C ARG A 242 -11.63 18.47 -18.84
N GLY A 243 -11.24 18.06 -20.04
CA GLY A 243 -11.33 16.67 -20.48
C GLY A 243 -10.21 15.82 -19.89
N TRP A 244 -10.41 14.50 -19.87
CA TRP A 244 -9.37 13.56 -19.48
C TRP A 244 -8.35 13.39 -20.61
N LYS A 245 -7.06 13.58 -20.31
CA LYS A 245 -5.97 13.08 -21.13
C LYS A 245 -5.77 11.61 -20.80
N ILE A 246 -6.11 10.74 -21.76
CA ILE A 246 -6.12 9.29 -21.55
C ILE A 246 -4.91 8.68 -22.22
N ARG A 247 -4.10 7.94 -21.45
CA ARG A 247 -2.91 7.24 -21.94
C ARG A 247 -2.92 5.78 -21.54
N PRO A 248 -2.49 4.86 -22.41
CA PRO A 248 -2.28 3.47 -22.05
C PRO A 248 -1.09 3.36 -21.10
N GLN A 249 -1.14 2.39 -20.20
CA GLN A 249 -0.06 2.03 -19.27
C GLN A 249 0.84 0.92 -19.83
N TYR A 250 0.47 0.34 -20.97
CA TYR A 250 1.12 -0.81 -21.58
C TYR A 250 1.33 -0.58 -23.06
N SER A 251 2.43 -1.09 -23.61
CA SER A 251 2.80 -0.93 -25.02
C SER A 251 2.29 -2.06 -25.91
N ASN A 252 1.60 -3.06 -25.34
CA ASN A 252 1.07 -4.19 -26.10
C ASN A 252 0.08 -3.73 -27.18
N THR A 253 0.28 -4.26 -28.39
CA THR A 253 -0.58 -3.93 -29.53
C THR A 253 -1.84 -4.80 -29.54
N PHE A 254 -2.94 -4.21 -29.95
CA PHE A 254 -4.22 -4.87 -30.22
C PHE A 254 -4.83 -4.23 -31.46
N ASN A 255 -5.69 -4.96 -32.19
CA ASN A 255 -6.32 -4.43 -33.42
C ASN A 255 -7.85 -4.47 -33.37
N THR A 256 -8.41 -5.32 -32.52
CA THR A 256 -9.85 -5.57 -32.39
C THR A 256 -10.21 -5.74 -30.92
N SER A 257 -11.51 -5.73 -30.60
CA SER A 257 -12.02 -5.98 -29.26
C SER A 257 -11.67 -7.39 -28.80
N LYS A 258 -11.69 -8.37 -29.71
CA LYS A 258 -11.24 -9.74 -29.44
C LYS A 258 -9.75 -9.79 -29.07
N ASP A 259 -8.90 -9.07 -29.81
CA ASP A 259 -7.46 -9.02 -29.51
C ASP A 259 -7.21 -8.34 -28.17
N TYR A 260 -7.91 -7.24 -27.88
CA TYR A 260 -7.84 -6.57 -26.58
C TYR A 260 -8.18 -7.53 -25.44
N TRP A 261 -9.29 -8.27 -25.57
CA TRP A 261 -9.71 -9.23 -24.57
C TRP A 261 -8.67 -10.33 -24.34
N ASN A 262 -8.14 -10.91 -25.42
CA ASN A 262 -7.13 -11.96 -25.31
C ASN A 262 -5.82 -11.46 -24.70
N THR A 263 -5.43 -10.21 -24.99
CA THR A 263 -4.16 -9.65 -24.53
C THR A 263 -4.22 -9.22 -23.07
N PHE A 264 -5.31 -8.56 -22.66
CA PHE A 264 -5.37 -7.87 -21.36
C PHE A 264 -6.38 -8.49 -20.38
N CYS A 265 -7.44 -9.15 -20.86
CA CYS A 265 -8.48 -9.71 -19.99
C CYS A 265 -8.23 -11.17 -19.64
N LEU A 266 -7.69 -11.98 -20.56
CA LEU A 266 -7.33 -13.36 -20.29
C LEU A 266 -5.91 -13.43 -19.68
N LEU A 267 -5.64 -14.51 -18.94
CA LEU A 267 -4.31 -14.78 -18.40
C LEU A 267 -3.26 -14.75 -19.53
N ASN A 268 -2.38 -13.77 -19.49
CA ASN A 268 -1.34 -13.56 -20.48
C ASN A 268 -0.09 -13.01 -19.80
N ASN A 269 0.98 -13.82 -19.75
CA ASN A 269 2.21 -13.49 -19.05
C ASN A 269 3.13 -12.52 -19.84
N ASN A 270 2.72 -12.08 -21.03
CA ASN A 270 3.52 -11.23 -21.91
C ASN A 270 3.03 -9.77 -21.96
N ILE A 271 2.45 -9.26 -20.85
CA ILE A 271 2.09 -7.84 -20.75
C ILE A 271 3.35 -7.05 -20.41
N THR A 272 3.64 -6.03 -21.21
CA THR A 272 4.80 -5.16 -21.06
C THR A 272 4.34 -3.77 -20.65
N SER A 273 4.73 -3.34 -19.44
CA SER A 273 4.51 -1.97 -18.99
C SER A 273 5.19 -0.99 -19.93
N SER A 274 4.51 0.11 -20.24
CA SER A 274 5.13 1.24 -20.92
C SER A 274 5.67 2.19 -19.86
N ASN A 275 6.98 2.48 -19.91
CA ASN A 275 7.56 3.55 -19.11
C ASN A 275 7.17 4.89 -19.75
N ASP A 276 6.16 5.56 -19.21
CA ASP A 276 5.83 6.94 -19.57
C ASP A 276 6.68 7.87 -18.69
N ASP A 277 7.98 7.95 -19.00
CA ASP A 277 8.97 8.81 -18.33
C ASP A 277 8.79 10.28 -18.72
N ALA A 278 7.61 10.83 -18.42
CA ALA A 278 7.42 12.27 -18.50
C ALA A 278 8.28 12.94 -17.42
N ALA A 279 9.20 13.82 -17.84
CA ALA A 279 10.04 14.60 -16.93
C ALA A 279 9.17 15.34 -15.90
N GLN A 280 9.33 14.98 -14.63
CA GLN A 280 8.58 15.61 -13.54
C GLN A 280 9.28 16.89 -13.07
N LYS A 281 8.48 17.88 -12.65
CA LYS A 281 9.01 19.10 -12.05
C LYS A 281 9.57 18.79 -10.66
N THR A 282 10.84 19.12 -10.44
CA THR A 282 11.47 19.10 -9.11
C THR A 282 11.11 20.35 -8.32
N TYR A 283 10.79 20.16 -7.04
CA TYR A 283 10.51 21.22 -6.08
C TYR A 283 11.72 21.43 -5.16
N ASN A 284 11.92 22.67 -4.72
CA ASN A 284 13.07 23.02 -3.87
C ASN A 284 12.69 22.91 -2.40
N LEU A 285 13.68 22.55 -1.58
CA LEU A 285 13.61 22.60 -0.12
C LEU A 285 14.35 23.84 0.38
N SER A 286 13.72 24.65 1.23
CA SER A 286 14.28 25.92 1.71
C SER A 286 14.85 25.87 3.13
N GLU A 287 14.38 24.95 3.98
CA GLU A 287 14.69 24.92 5.41
C GLU A 287 15.54 23.70 5.81
N CYS A 288 16.20 23.06 4.84
CA CYS A 288 17.06 21.91 5.12
C CYS A 288 18.15 21.70 4.07
N LYS A 289 19.09 20.80 4.39
CA LYS A 289 20.09 20.28 3.46
C LYS A 289 20.07 18.76 3.52
N MET A 290 19.97 18.12 2.36
CA MET A 290 20.18 16.67 2.27
C MET A 290 21.65 16.34 2.53
N VAL A 291 21.89 15.38 3.41
CA VAL A 291 23.24 14.94 3.78
C VAL A 291 23.53 13.51 3.33
N TYR A 292 22.49 12.68 3.21
CA TYR A 292 22.60 11.31 2.73
C TYR A 292 21.32 10.86 2.04
N LYS A 293 21.42 9.86 1.19
CA LYS A 293 20.27 9.18 0.59
C LYS A 293 20.61 7.72 0.34
N THR A 294 19.58 6.89 0.38
CA THR A 294 19.59 5.46 0.08
C THR A 294 18.48 5.19 -0.93
N LEU A 295 18.23 3.92 -1.27
CA LEU A 295 17.12 3.57 -2.15
C LEU A 295 15.79 4.03 -1.52
N ILE A 296 15.58 3.63 -0.27
CA ILE A 296 14.30 3.82 0.41
C ILE A 296 14.23 5.09 1.28
N SER A 297 15.37 5.64 1.71
CA SER A 297 15.43 6.72 2.72
C SER A 297 16.24 7.93 2.30
N LYS A 298 15.89 9.09 2.86
CA LYS A 298 16.54 10.39 2.58
C LYS A 298 16.79 11.12 3.89
N PHE A 299 18.03 11.56 4.11
CA PHE A 299 18.49 12.14 5.38
C PHE A 299 18.83 13.61 5.20
N PHE A 300 18.26 14.45 6.06
CA PHE A 300 18.42 15.90 6.00
C PHE A 300 18.84 16.47 7.36
N ILE A 301 19.50 17.62 7.33
CA ILE A 301 19.69 18.49 8.50
C ILE A 301 18.86 19.76 8.28
N LEU A 302 18.02 20.12 9.25
CA LEU A 302 17.23 21.33 9.20
C LEU A 302 18.09 22.58 9.43
N SER A 303 17.57 23.74 9.02
CA SER A 303 18.22 25.05 9.14
C SER A 303 18.53 25.47 10.60
N ASP A 304 17.91 24.82 11.59
CA ASP A 304 18.22 24.98 13.00
C ASP A 304 19.55 24.34 13.44
N ASN A 305 20.17 23.52 12.57
CA ASN A 305 21.38 22.73 12.79
C ASN A 305 21.35 21.82 14.03
N LYS A 306 20.17 21.49 14.54
CA LYS A 306 19.96 20.63 15.72
C LYS A 306 19.11 19.41 15.40
N THR A 307 18.24 19.54 14.40
CA THR A 307 17.25 18.54 14.04
C THR A 307 17.62 17.89 12.71
N GLY A 308 17.65 16.56 12.72
CA GLY A 308 17.72 15.74 11.52
C GLY A 308 16.31 15.33 11.07
N VAL A 309 16.14 15.14 9.77
CA VAL A 309 14.94 14.52 9.21
C VAL A 309 15.34 13.24 8.49
N VAL A 310 14.64 12.16 8.78
CA VAL A 310 14.77 10.90 8.05
C VAL A 310 13.43 10.64 7.37
N VAL A 311 13.39 10.84 6.05
CA VAL A 311 12.24 10.51 5.23
C VAL A 311 12.39 9.06 4.79
N ILE A 312 11.45 8.21 5.16
CA ILE A 312 11.44 6.79 4.79
C ILE A 312 10.26 6.61 3.83
N SER A 313 10.54 6.61 2.53
CA SER A 313 9.51 6.71 1.47
C SER A 313 8.83 5.38 1.16
N GLU A 314 9.52 4.28 1.39
CA GLU A 314 9.05 2.89 1.31
C GLU A 314 9.97 2.03 2.18
N VAL A 315 9.71 0.74 2.33
CA VAL A 315 10.64 -0.21 2.98
C VAL A 315 10.78 -1.50 2.17
N ASP A 316 10.72 -1.40 0.84
CA ASP A 316 10.62 -2.57 -0.06
C ASP A 316 11.79 -2.66 -1.05
N PRO A 317 13.05 -2.77 -0.60
CA PRO A 317 14.15 -3.04 -1.54
C PRO A 317 14.00 -4.45 -2.12
N SER A 318 14.65 -4.68 -3.26
CA SER A 318 14.82 -6.04 -3.78
C SER A 318 15.56 -6.93 -2.77
N ASP A 319 15.37 -8.25 -2.84
CA ASP A 319 16.10 -9.20 -1.97
C ASP A 319 17.62 -9.00 -2.08
N ASP A 320 18.13 -8.74 -3.29
CA ASP A 320 19.55 -8.47 -3.56
C ASP A 320 20.06 -7.17 -2.91
N ASP A 321 19.18 -6.18 -2.72
CA ASP A 321 19.52 -4.91 -2.06
C ASP A 321 19.20 -4.90 -0.56
N PHE A 322 18.51 -5.91 -0.02
CA PHE A 322 18.04 -5.92 1.37
C PHE A 322 19.17 -5.68 2.38
N VAL A 323 20.22 -6.52 2.35
CA VAL A 323 21.36 -6.42 3.27
C VAL A 323 22.10 -5.11 3.07
N LYS A 324 22.34 -4.72 1.81
CA LYS A 324 23.01 -3.46 1.47
C LYS A 324 22.25 -2.25 2.04
N GLU A 325 20.93 -2.23 1.92
CA GLU A 325 20.10 -1.16 2.45
C GLU A 325 20.21 -1.03 3.97
N MET A 326 20.39 -2.14 4.70
CA MET A 326 20.66 -2.09 6.15
C MET A 326 21.93 -1.28 6.48
N PHE A 327 23.03 -1.50 5.73
CA PHE A 327 24.26 -0.73 5.91
C PHE A 327 24.08 0.75 5.51
N GLU A 328 23.37 1.00 4.42
CA GLU A 328 23.10 2.37 3.93
C GLU A 328 22.25 3.18 4.91
N LEU A 329 21.23 2.56 5.53
CA LEU A 329 20.45 3.17 6.60
C LEU A 329 21.33 3.57 7.78
N GLN A 330 22.18 2.67 8.25
CA GLN A 330 23.11 2.92 9.34
C GLN A 330 24.11 4.05 9.01
N ASN A 331 24.61 4.10 7.77
CA ASN A 331 25.47 5.20 7.31
C ASN A 331 24.75 6.56 7.36
N GLY A 332 23.48 6.61 6.96
CA GLY A 332 22.65 7.81 7.07
C GLY A 332 22.47 8.29 8.51
N PHE A 333 22.15 7.39 9.45
CA PHE A 333 22.04 7.73 10.87
C PHE A 333 23.39 8.14 11.49
N ASN A 334 24.47 7.42 11.17
CA ASN A 334 25.83 7.77 11.59
C ASN A 334 26.20 9.19 11.14
N LEU A 335 25.82 9.58 9.93
CA LEU A 335 26.09 10.92 9.42
C LEU A 335 25.34 12.00 10.21
N LEU A 336 24.08 11.78 10.58
CA LEU A 336 23.34 12.71 11.43
C LEU A 336 23.99 12.85 12.81
N GLU A 337 24.32 11.73 13.46
CA GLU A 337 24.97 11.74 14.78
C GLU A 337 26.34 12.44 14.75
N ASN A 338 27.17 12.14 13.74
CA ASN A 338 28.49 12.76 13.54
C ASN A 338 28.40 14.27 13.25
N ASN A 339 27.28 14.75 12.70
CA ASN A 339 27.00 16.18 12.56
C ASN A 339 26.44 16.82 13.85
N GLY A 340 26.40 16.09 14.95
CA GLY A 340 25.97 16.58 16.26
C GLY A 340 24.45 16.72 16.41
N ILE A 341 23.66 16.10 15.53
CA ILE A 341 22.21 16.14 15.56
C ILE A 341 21.67 15.49 16.83
N LYS A 342 20.75 16.17 17.52
CA LYS A 342 20.20 15.73 18.81
C LYS A 342 18.71 15.43 18.76
N LYS A 343 18.01 15.81 17.69
CA LYS A 343 16.57 15.63 17.52
C LYS A 343 16.28 15.04 16.15
N LEU A 344 15.24 14.21 16.04
CA LEU A 344 14.85 13.56 14.79
C LEU A 344 13.37 13.76 14.48
N VAL A 345 13.07 14.17 13.24
CA VAL A 345 11.76 13.98 12.64
C VAL A 345 11.84 12.75 11.73
N LEU A 346 11.05 11.73 12.04
CA LEU A 346 10.89 10.53 11.22
C LEU A 346 9.67 10.75 10.33
N ASP A 347 9.88 11.10 9.06
CA ASP A 347 8.80 11.38 8.12
C ASP A 347 8.42 10.10 7.36
N PHE A 348 7.26 9.56 7.73
CA PHE A 348 6.58 8.43 7.12
C PHE A 348 5.44 8.86 6.19
N SER A 349 5.45 10.11 5.73
CA SER A 349 4.54 10.56 4.67
C SER A 349 4.86 9.83 3.37
N GLU A 350 3.82 9.50 2.59
CA GLU A 350 3.91 8.73 1.33
C GLU A 350 4.39 7.27 1.47
N ASN A 351 4.59 6.73 2.68
CA ASN A 351 5.11 5.36 2.83
C ASN A 351 4.00 4.29 2.87
N GLY A 352 3.83 3.54 1.78
CA GLY A 352 2.82 2.48 1.69
C GLY A 352 3.16 1.18 2.42
N GLY A 353 4.42 0.98 2.81
CA GLY A 353 4.92 -0.27 3.41
C GLY A 353 6.07 -0.92 2.64
N GLY A 354 6.10 -2.25 2.65
CA GLY A 354 7.19 -3.06 2.09
C GLY A 354 7.60 -4.21 3.01
N SER A 355 8.90 -4.46 3.10
CA SER A 355 9.50 -5.46 3.99
C SER A 355 9.32 -5.12 5.47
N VAL A 356 8.58 -5.98 6.18
CA VAL A 356 8.42 -5.92 7.64
C VAL A 356 9.76 -6.09 8.36
N GLU A 357 10.63 -6.98 7.85
CA GLU A 357 11.93 -7.26 8.47
C GLU A 357 12.88 -6.07 8.39
N LEU A 358 12.95 -5.38 7.24
CA LEU A 358 13.74 -4.15 7.13
C LEU A 358 13.18 -3.04 8.03
N GLY A 359 11.85 -2.97 8.12
CA GLY A 359 11.20 -2.08 9.07
C GLY A 359 11.62 -2.32 10.52
N PHE A 360 11.64 -3.59 10.93
CA PHE A 360 12.08 -4.00 12.26
C PHE A 360 13.55 -3.68 12.51
N PHE A 361 14.41 -3.79 11.49
CA PHE A 361 15.80 -3.35 11.59
C PHE A 361 15.93 -1.85 11.92
N ILE A 362 15.10 -0.98 11.33
CA ILE A 362 15.07 0.45 11.66
C ILE A 362 14.68 0.67 13.14
N VAL A 363 13.73 -0.12 13.66
CA VAL A 363 13.38 -0.08 15.10
C VAL A 363 14.57 -0.52 15.96
N TYR A 364 15.28 -1.59 15.58
CA TYR A 364 16.47 -2.06 16.29
C TYR A 364 17.61 -1.04 16.32
N LEU A 365 17.83 -0.31 15.22
CA LEU A 365 18.85 0.74 15.15
C LEU A 365 18.59 1.86 16.17
N LEU A 366 17.33 2.29 16.27
CA LEU A 366 16.94 3.42 17.12
C LEU A 366 16.62 3.02 18.57
N PHE A 367 16.22 1.76 18.79
CA PHE A 367 15.82 1.21 20.08
C PHE A 367 16.46 -0.16 20.30
N PRO A 368 17.79 -0.23 20.48
CA PRO A 368 18.50 -1.49 20.64
C PRO A 368 18.01 -2.26 21.88
N GLY A 369 17.84 -3.56 21.74
CA GLY A 369 17.36 -4.46 22.80
C GLY A 369 15.82 -4.59 22.90
N PHE A 370 15.08 -3.90 22.04
CA PHE A 370 13.63 -4.06 21.92
C PHE A 370 13.28 -5.08 20.82
N ASP A 371 12.38 -6.04 21.11
CA ASP A 371 11.85 -6.95 20.08
C ASP A 371 10.63 -6.33 19.38
N PRO A 372 10.73 -5.99 18.08
CA PRO A 372 9.63 -5.40 17.32
C PRO A 372 8.56 -6.39 16.86
N SER A 373 8.71 -7.70 17.11
CA SER A 373 7.78 -8.74 16.68
C SER A 373 6.35 -8.50 17.17
N PHE A 374 5.36 -8.73 16.31
CA PHE A 374 3.94 -8.77 16.68
C PHE A 374 3.48 -10.21 16.88
N ASN A 375 2.60 -10.41 17.86
CA ASN A 375 1.82 -11.63 17.93
C ASN A 375 0.94 -11.70 16.68
N LEU A 376 0.99 -12.83 15.99
CA LEU A 376 0.25 -13.09 14.76
C LEU A 376 -0.72 -14.25 14.95
N ASP A 377 -1.68 -14.34 14.04
CA ASP A 377 -2.63 -15.46 13.98
C ASP A 377 -3.10 -15.71 12.54
N MET A 378 -3.54 -16.96 12.27
CA MET A 378 -4.13 -17.40 11.02
C MET A 378 -5.49 -18.07 11.25
N ALA A 379 -6.37 -18.03 10.25
CA ALA A 379 -7.65 -18.72 10.29
C ALA A 379 -7.43 -20.21 10.09
N VAL A 380 -8.02 -21.03 10.96
CA VAL A 380 -7.95 -22.49 10.87
C VAL A 380 -9.25 -23.01 10.25
N THR A 381 -9.19 -23.25 8.95
CA THR A 381 -10.24 -23.89 8.15
C THR A 381 -9.83 -25.32 7.87
N GLU A 382 -10.70 -26.12 7.25
CA GLU A 382 -10.34 -27.47 6.83
C GLU A 382 -9.16 -27.47 5.85
N LEU A 383 -9.16 -26.53 4.90
CA LEU A 383 -8.11 -26.41 3.89
C LEU A 383 -6.80 -25.83 4.45
N SER A 384 -6.86 -24.76 5.26
CA SER A 384 -5.63 -24.20 5.85
C SER A 384 -5.00 -25.15 6.86
N ARG A 385 -5.83 -25.89 7.63
CA ARG A 385 -5.35 -26.98 8.48
C ARG A 385 -4.52 -27.97 7.68
N GLU A 386 -5.06 -28.47 6.56
CA GLU A 386 -4.34 -29.45 5.74
C GLU A 386 -3.08 -28.85 5.11
N ALA A 387 -3.10 -27.58 4.71
CA ALA A 387 -1.90 -26.88 4.23
C ALA A 387 -0.78 -26.88 5.29
N PHE A 388 -1.10 -26.63 6.56
CA PHE A 388 -0.11 -26.73 7.65
C PHE A 388 0.47 -28.14 7.76
N PHE A 389 -0.37 -29.19 7.72
CA PHE A 389 0.10 -30.58 7.80
C PHE A 389 1.01 -30.95 6.63
N GLN A 390 0.61 -30.63 5.41
CA GLN A 390 1.35 -31.03 4.23
C GLN A 390 2.66 -30.24 4.09
N ALA A 391 2.62 -28.91 4.22
CA ALA A 391 3.81 -28.08 4.14
C ALA A 391 4.84 -28.48 5.21
N THR A 392 4.40 -28.65 6.46
CA THR A 392 5.31 -29.06 7.56
C THR A 392 5.88 -30.47 7.33
N SER A 393 5.08 -31.42 6.83
CA SER A 393 5.55 -32.80 6.58
C SER A 393 6.60 -32.91 5.48
N GLN A 394 6.64 -31.93 4.58
CA GLN A 394 7.57 -31.85 3.46
C GLN A 394 8.78 -30.97 3.78
N SER A 395 8.72 -30.21 4.87
CA SER A 395 9.82 -29.39 5.35
C SER A 395 11.04 -30.29 5.56
N ALA A 396 12.12 -29.99 4.85
CA ALA A 396 13.30 -30.83 4.86
C ALA A 396 14.01 -30.83 6.23
N HIS A 397 13.63 -29.92 7.15
CA HIS A 397 14.46 -29.58 8.29
C HIS A 397 13.65 -29.39 9.58
N GLU A 398 14.01 -30.15 10.63
CA GLU A 398 13.82 -29.75 12.03
C GLU A 398 14.65 -28.48 12.39
N TYR A 399 15.36 -27.87 11.43
CA TYR A 399 16.29 -26.76 11.62
C TYR A 399 16.10 -25.65 10.59
N PHE A 400 15.99 -24.42 11.08
CA PHE A 400 15.83 -23.14 10.36
C PHE A 400 16.86 -22.80 9.27
N ILE A 401 17.86 -23.64 9.03
CA ILE A 401 19.07 -23.29 8.30
C ILE A 401 19.25 -24.24 7.13
N ASP A 402 19.06 -23.74 5.91
CA ASP A 402 19.48 -24.43 4.69
C ASP A 402 20.87 -23.93 4.27
N THR A 403 21.91 -24.65 4.70
CA THR A 403 23.30 -24.29 4.37
C THR A 403 23.65 -24.49 2.89
N SER A 404 22.78 -25.10 2.09
CA SER A 404 23.00 -25.23 0.65
C SER A 404 22.86 -23.91 -0.10
N ASN A 405 22.16 -22.93 0.51
CA ASN A 405 21.98 -21.58 -0.02
C ASN A 405 23.14 -20.62 0.32
N ILE A 406 24.21 -21.08 0.97
CA ILE A 406 25.37 -20.23 1.27
C ILE A 406 26.07 -19.81 -0.03
N PRO A 407 26.15 -18.51 -0.36
CA PRO A 407 26.86 -18.05 -1.55
C PRO A 407 28.37 -18.31 -1.40
N PRO A 408 29.07 -18.71 -2.48
CA PRO A 408 30.51 -18.95 -2.41
C PRO A 408 31.27 -17.68 -2.02
N LEU A 409 32.29 -17.81 -1.15
CA LEU A 409 33.13 -16.68 -0.77
C LEU A 409 34.04 -16.27 -1.94
N ILE A 410 33.86 -15.06 -2.50
CA ILE A 410 34.63 -14.59 -3.67
C ILE A 410 35.63 -13.49 -3.25
N ASN A 411 36.92 -13.85 -3.17
CA ASN A 411 38.10 -12.97 -3.12
C ASN A 411 37.88 -11.54 -2.54
N ILE A 412 37.38 -11.47 -1.31
CA ILE A 412 36.99 -10.24 -0.63
C ILE A 412 38.19 -9.66 0.13
N SER A 413 38.51 -8.38 -0.07
CA SER A 413 39.71 -7.75 0.48
C SER A 413 39.46 -6.77 1.63
N SER A 414 38.22 -6.28 1.82
CA SER A 414 37.87 -5.32 2.86
C SER A 414 37.07 -5.97 4.00
N LYS A 415 37.21 -5.45 5.23
CA LYS A 415 36.43 -5.93 6.39
C LYS A 415 34.93 -5.71 6.21
N GLU A 416 34.55 -4.62 5.55
CA GLU A 416 33.16 -4.26 5.27
C GLU A 416 32.52 -5.23 4.28
N SER A 417 33.21 -5.55 3.19
CA SER A 417 32.70 -6.49 2.21
C SER A 417 32.60 -7.92 2.78
N ILE A 418 33.46 -8.31 3.73
CA ILE A 418 33.34 -9.60 4.45
C ILE A 418 32.09 -9.60 5.34
N ALA A 419 31.83 -8.47 6.01
CA ALA A 419 30.68 -8.30 6.88
C ALA A 419 29.36 -8.36 6.09
N ILE A 420 29.31 -7.69 4.93
CA ILE A 420 28.18 -7.76 3.99
C ILE A 420 27.97 -9.20 3.50
N TRP A 421 29.03 -9.89 3.05
CA TRP A 421 28.90 -11.28 2.59
C TRP A 421 28.41 -12.22 3.71
N ALA A 422 28.91 -12.05 4.94
CA ALA A 422 28.47 -12.89 6.06
C ALA A 422 26.99 -12.67 6.40
N ALA A 423 26.53 -11.42 6.33
CA ALA A 423 25.13 -11.07 6.51
C ALA A 423 24.24 -11.62 5.40
N ASP A 424 24.68 -11.50 4.14
CA ASP A 424 23.98 -12.02 2.97
C ASP A 424 23.86 -13.56 3.00
N ALA A 425 24.95 -14.23 3.39
CA ALA A 425 24.93 -15.67 3.63
C ALA A 425 23.96 -16.03 4.77
N ALA A 426 23.96 -15.30 5.88
CA ALA A 426 23.03 -15.55 6.99
C ALA A 426 21.57 -15.34 6.58
N TYR A 427 21.27 -14.30 5.79
CA TYR A 427 19.94 -14.05 5.25
C TYR A 427 19.51 -15.22 4.34
N SER A 428 20.34 -15.60 3.37
CA SER A 428 20.02 -16.64 2.37
C SER A 428 19.75 -18.03 2.96
N VAL A 429 20.38 -18.39 4.08
CA VAL A 429 20.19 -19.71 4.70
C VAL A 429 19.02 -19.77 5.69
N THR A 430 18.42 -18.64 6.04
CA THR A 430 17.35 -18.54 7.06
C THR A 430 16.00 -18.14 6.47
N THR A 431 15.83 -18.32 5.16
CA THR A 431 14.60 -18.02 4.44
C THR A 431 13.52 -19.08 4.71
N ILE A 432 12.27 -18.63 4.66
CA ILE A 432 11.08 -19.46 4.88
C ILE A 432 10.60 -19.96 3.53
N ASP A 433 10.51 -21.28 3.34
CA ASP A 433 10.08 -21.89 2.08
C ASP A 433 8.55 -21.84 1.86
N SER A 434 7.78 -21.81 2.96
CA SER A 434 6.32 -21.80 2.90
C SER A 434 5.71 -21.01 4.05
N SER A 435 4.71 -20.19 3.74
CA SER A 435 3.88 -19.51 4.74
C SER A 435 3.09 -20.48 5.63
N PHE A 436 2.91 -21.74 5.21
CA PHE A 436 2.21 -22.78 5.96
C PHE A 436 3.15 -23.76 6.69
N ASP A 437 4.46 -23.59 6.58
CA ASP A 437 5.41 -24.36 7.39
C ASP A 437 5.47 -23.81 8.82
N ILE A 438 5.07 -24.64 9.80
CA ILE A 438 4.99 -24.24 11.20
C ILE A 438 6.37 -24.04 11.86
N PHE A 439 7.45 -24.62 11.32
CA PHE A 439 8.81 -24.46 11.84
C PHE A 439 9.39 -23.06 11.58
N SER A 440 8.73 -22.30 10.72
CA SER A 440 9.01 -20.88 10.45
C SER A 440 8.61 -19.94 11.59
N TYR A 441 7.93 -20.46 12.62
CA TYR A 441 7.33 -19.66 13.68
C TYR A 441 7.79 -20.06 15.08
N LYS A 442 7.64 -19.13 16.02
CA LYS A 442 7.85 -19.36 17.46
C LYS A 442 6.59 -19.05 18.25
N ASN A 443 6.43 -19.73 19.37
CA ASN A 443 5.44 -19.39 20.37
C ASN A 443 5.92 -18.17 21.18
N PRO A 444 5.18 -17.05 21.20
CA PRO A 444 5.62 -15.81 21.86
C PRO A 444 5.68 -15.92 23.39
N VAL A 445 5.03 -16.91 24.00
CA VAL A 445 5.02 -17.09 25.46
C VAL A 445 6.24 -17.88 25.92
N THR A 446 6.57 -18.96 25.22
CA THR A 446 7.71 -19.82 25.58
C THR A 446 9.01 -19.38 24.91
N ASN A 447 8.90 -18.61 23.82
CA ASN A 447 9.99 -18.29 22.89
C ASN A 447 10.63 -19.51 22.22
N GLU A 448 9.92 -20.64 22.23
CA GLU A 448 10.33 -21.91 21.61
C GLU A 448 9.65 -22.10 20.25
N HIS A 449 10.23 -22.96 19.41
CA HIS A 449 9.62 -23.39 18.17
C HIS A 449 8.39 -24.26 18.41
N PHE A 450 7.46 -24.23 17.45
CA PHE A 450 6.40 -25.23 17.41
C PHE A 450 6.98 -26.57 16.95
N HIS A 451 6.60 -27.66 17.62
CA HIS A 451 7.13 -29.00 17.32
C HIS A 451 6.14 -29.84 16.51
N THR A 452 4.85 -29.51 16.60
CA THR A 452 3.77 -30.23 15.92
C THR A 452 2.74 -29.26 15.39
N VAL A 453 2.06 -29.66 14.30
CA VAL A 453 0.98 -28.87 13.72
C VAL A 453 -0.20 -28.74 14.69
N GLU A 454 -0.46 -29.75 15.52
CA GLU A 454 -1.48 -29.70 16.55
C GLU A 454 -1.21 -28.62 17.61
N GLU A 455 0.05 -28.45 18.03
CA GLU A 455 0.47 -27.37 18.93
C GLU A 455 0.27 -26.00 18.30
N PHE A 456 0.69 -25.86 17.04
CA PHE A 456 0.55 -24.62 16.27
C PHE A 456 -0.92 -24.24 16.06
N ILE A 457 -1.78 -25.18 15.69
CA ILE A 457 -3.22 -24.93 15.50
C ILE A 457 -3.92 -24.66 16.84
N GLY A 458 -3.60 -25.43 17.88
CA GLY A 458 -4.24 -25.30 19.18
C GLY A 458 -5.77 -25.48 19.15
N ASN A 459 -6.45 -24.85 20.11
CA ASN A 459 -7.91 -24.90 20.25
C ASN A 459 -8.53 -23.50 20.47
N ASN A 460 -7.99 -22.50 19.78
CA ASN A 460 -8.43 -21.11 19.93
C ASN A 460 -9.66 -20.87 19.06
N THR A 461 -10.72 -20.34 19.67
CA THR A 461 -11.95 -19.94 18.97
C THR A 461 -12.37 -18.56 19.47
N TYR A 462 -12.54 -17.63 18.55
CA TYR A 462 -13.05 -16.29 18.84
C TYR A 462 -14.39 -16.09 18.13
N ILE A 463 -15.30 -15.35 18.78
CA ILE A 463 -16.56 -14.94 18.16
C ILE A 463 -16.36 -13.53 17.59
N ARG A 464 -16.37 -13.41 16.27
CA ARG A 464 -16.26 -12.13 15.55
C ARG A 464 -17.37 -12.03 14.52
N GLY A 465 -18.00 -10.85 14.42
CA GLY A 465 -19.16 -10.67 13.54
C GLY A 465 -20.30 -11.66 13.84
N GLY A 466 -20.42 -12.10 15.09
CA GLY A 466 -21.38 -13.13 15.52
C GLY A 466 -21.04 -14.56 15.08
N THR A 467 -19.89 -14.79 14.45
CA THR A 467 -19.46 -16.10 13.93
C THR A 467 -18.33 -16.66 14.80
N PRO A 468 -18.47 -17.88 15.36
CA PRO A 468 -17.33 -18.56 15.98
C PRO A 468 -16.36 -19.02 14.89
N THR A 469 -15.12 -18.55 14.96
CA THR A 469 -14.05 -18.89 14.00
C THR A 469 -12.86 -19.46 14.78
N ARG A 470 -12.26 -20.53 14.25
CA ARG A 470 -11.04 -21.11 14.81
C ARG A 470 -9.82 -20.40 14.26
N TYR A 471 -8.84 -20.24 15.14
CA TYR A 471 -7.58 -19.59 14.85
C TYR A 471 -6.42 -20.42 15.40
N THR A 472 -5.22 -20.18 14.89
CA THR A 472 -4.00 -20.82 15.37
C THR A 472 -3.69 -20.40 16.82
N SER A 473 -2.73 -21.04 17.46
CA SER A 473 -2.03 -20.47 18.61
C SER A 473 -1.30 -19.21 18.16
N LYS A 474 -1.21 -18.19 19.03
CA LYS A 474 -0.42 -17.00 18.71
C LYS A 474 1.00 -17.39 18.38
N PHE A 475 1.56 -16.78 17.35
CA PHE A 475 2.92 -17.03 16.90
C PHE A 475 3.63 -15.73 16.52
N VAL A 476 4.95 -15.77 16.43
CA VAL A 476 5.76 -14.68 15.87
C VAL A 476 6.57 -15.18 14.69
N ASN A 477 6.80 -14.33 13.70
CA ASN A 477 7.80 -14.58 12.67
C ASN A 477 9.20 -14.57 13.28
N ARG A 478 10.16 -15.22 12.61
CA ARG A 478 11.55 -15.30 13.07
C ARG A 478 12.43 -14.14 12.61
N TYR A 479 11.84 -13.07 12.08
CA TYR A 479 12.55 -11.86 11.64
C TYR A 479 13.47 -11.30 12.73
N SER A 480 12.96 -11.12 13.95
CA SER A 480 13.77 -10.62 15.06
C SER A 480 14.93 -11.53 15.44
N GLU A 481 14.77 -12.86 15.31
CA GLU A 481 15.87 -13.80 15.53
C GLU A 481 16.96 -13.64 14.47
N ARG A 482 16.59 -13.59 13.18
CA ARG A 482 17.53 -13.34 12.07
C ARG A 482 18.26 -12.01 12.26
N LEU A 483 17.52 -10.95 12.55
CA LEU A 483 18.06 -9.62 12.80
C LEU A 483 18.98 -9.60 14.03
N SER A 484 18.67 -10.34 15.10
CA SER A 484 19.53 -10.41 16.28
C SER A 484 20.88 -11.05 15.97
N VAL A 485 20.90 -12.13 15.18
CA VAL A 485 22.13 -12.78 14.71
C VAL A 485 22.92 -11.82 13.81
N PHE A 486 22.25 -11.13 12.89
CA PHE A 486 22.87 -10.10 12.04
C PHE A 486 23.52 -9.00 12.89
N VAL A 487 22.79 -8.44 13.85
CA VAL A 487 23.30 -7.39 14.74
C VAL A 487 24.47 -7.89 15.57
N GLU A 488 24.42 -9.10 16.12
CA GLU A 488 25.52 -9.70 16.87
C GLU A 488 26.79 -9.85 16.02
N LEU A 489 26.65 -10.41 14.81
CA LEU A 489 27.78 -10.61 13.88
C LEU A 489 28.45 -9.30 13.47
N LEU A 490 27.69 -8.22 13.42
CA LEU A 490 28.14 -6.91 12.93
C LEU A 490 28.43 -5.89 14.04
N SER A 491 28.11 -6.22 15.29
CA SER A 491 28.33 -5.37 16.47
C SER A 491 29.79 -4.95 16.61
N GLY A 492 30.02 -3.66 16.84
CA GLY A 492 31.35 -3.07 17.04
C GLY A 492 32.23 -2.93 15.78
N ASN A 493 31.82 -3.50 14.64
CA ASN A 493 32.48 -3.31 13.35
C ASN A 493 31.66 -2.44 12.38
N PHE A 494 30.32 -2.55 12.42
CA PHE A 494 29.40 -1.80 11.55
C PHE A 494 28.17 -1.32 12.30
N PHE A 495 27.67 -2.11 13.26
CA PHE A 495 26.49 -1.73 14.04
C PHE A 495 26.84 -0.76 15.17
N ASN A 496 26.29 0.45 15.07
CA ASN A 496 26.33 1.50 16.10
C ASN A 496 24.95 1.66 16.75
N THR A 497 24.95 1.85 18.08
CA THR A 497 23.80 2.30 18.84
C THR A 497 23.83 3.82 18.98
N TYR A 498 22.68 4.47 18.89
CA TYR A 498 22.58 5.92 18.96
C TYR A 498 22.14 6.42 20.34
N GLU A 499 22.57 7.63 20.70
CA GLU A 499 22.21 8.27 21.98
C GLU A 499 20.82 8.92 21.99
N TRP A 500 20.11 8.96 20.85
CA TRP A 500 18.76 9.52 20.78
C TRP A 500 17.76 8.70 21.61
N LYS A 501 16.93 9.41 22.37
CA LYS A 501 15.82 8.81 23.13
C LYS A 501 14.50 9.07 22.42
N SER A 502 13.44 8.41 22.83
CA SER A 502 12.11 8.63 22.26
C SER A 502 11.60 10.07 22.41
N GLU A 503 12.00 10.79 23.45
CA GLU A 503 11.71 12.22 23.64
C GLU A 503 12.43 13.15 22.64
N ASP A 504 13.51 12.65 22.02
CA ASP A 504 14.27 13.34 20.97
C ASP A 504 13.68 13.13 19.58
N MET A 505 12.65 12.29 19.46
CA MET A 505 12.09 11.86 18.18
C MET A 505 10.60 12.22 18.06
N ILE A 506 10.17 12.43 16.82
CA ILE A 506 8.75 12.51 16.48
C ILE A 506 8.48 11.81 15.15
N ILE A 507 7.40 11.04 15.10
CA ILE A 507 6.85 10.49 13.86
C ILE A 507 5.96 11.54 13.21
N LEU A 508 6.23 11.87 11.95
CA LEU A 508 5.38 12.68 11.10
C LEU A 508 4.81 11.81 9.97
N THR A 509 3.53 11.96 9.66
CA THR A 509 2.91 11.27 8.53
C THR A 509 1.70 12.03 8.02
N ASN A 510 1.31 11.78 6.78
CA ASN A 510 0.01 12.19 6.25
C ASN A 510 -1.05 11.06 6.35
N GLY A 511 -0.74 10.03 7.13
CA GLY A 511 -1.61 8.90 7.41
C GLY A 511 -1.61 7.83 6.32
N LEU A 512 -0.80 7.95 5.26
CA LEU A 512 -0.57 6.86 4.31
C LEU A 512 0.34 5.76 4.82
N CYS A 513 1.06 5.98 5.93
CA CYS A 513 1.95 5.00 6.54
C CYS A 513 1.21 3.67 6.73
N GLY A 514 1.44 2.74 5.81
CA GLY A 514 0.70 1.49 5.64
C GLY A 514 1.60 0.27 5.75
N SER A 515 0.99 -0.90 5.87
CA SER A 515 1.64 -2.20 6.04
C SER A 515 2.87 -2.16 6.97
N ALA A 516 4.05 -2.52 6.49
CA ALA A 516 5.29 -2.48 7.27
C ALA A 516 5.57 -1.11 7.90
N CYS A 517 5.30 0.01 7.22
CA CYS A 517 5.43 1.35 7.81
C CYS A 517 4.56 1.51 9.06
N ALA A 518 3.27 1.15 8.95
CA ALA A 518 2.34 1.22 10.07
C ALA A 518 2.79 0.33 11.24
N SER A 519 3.40 -0.82 10.96
CA SER A 519 3.99 -1.69 11.98
C SER A 519 5.17 -1.01 12.70
N ILE A 520 6.09 -0.38 11.96
CA ILE A 520 7.24 0.36 12.51
C ILE A 520 6.76 1.54 13.36
N ALA A 521 5.88 2.37 12.80
CA ALA A 521 5.35 3.57 13.45
C ALA A 521 4.65 3.20 14.77
N GLN A 522 3.93 2.08 14.81
CA GLN A 522 3.31 1.59 16.04
C GLN A 522 4.32 1.06 17.06
N ARG A 523 5.36 0.31 16.66
CA ARG A 523 6.42 -0.11 17.60
C ARG A 523 7.14 1.08 18.22
N MET A 524 7.44 2.09 17.42
CA MET A 524 8.04 3.32 17.92
C MET A 524 7.07 4.09 18.84
N ALA A 525 5.82 4.28 18.43
CA ALA A 525 4.86 5.07 19.19
C ALA A 525 4.38 4.37 20.47
N ILE A 526 3.90 3.13 20.38
CA ILE A 526 3.24 2.43 21.49
C ILE A 526 4.25 1.86 22.48
N LYS A 527 5.31 1.22 21.99
CA LYS A 527 6.25 0.49 22.84
C LYS A 527 7.43 1.34 23.27
N ASN A 528 7.90 2.24 22.41
CA ASN A 528 9.04 3.11 22.70
C ASN A 528 8.64 4.55 23.06
N ASN A 529 7.35 4.87 23.10
CA ASN A 529 6.82 6.19 23.48
C ASN A 529 7.27 7.36 22.59
N VAL A 530 7.58 7.10 21.31
CA VAL A 530 7.81 8.18 20.34
C VAL A 530 6.50 8.93 20.10
N ARG A 531 6.56 10.27 20.11
CA ARG A 531 5.39 11.12 19.86
C ARG A 531 4.99 11.08 18.39
N THR A 532 3.71 11.35 18.10
CA THR A 532 3.16 11.25 16.74
C THR A 532 2.47 12.54 16.31
N ALA A 533 2.70 12.94 15.07
CA ALA A 533 2.05 14.07 14.41
C ALA A 533 1.50 13.64 13.05
N ALA A 534 0.25 14.02 12.75
CA ALA A 534 -0.35 13.78 11.44
C ALA A 534 -0.67 15.11 10.72
N VAL A 535 -0.40 15.15 9.42
CA VAL A 535 -0.64 16.31 8.55
C VAL A 535 -1.73 16.07 7.52
N GLY A 536 -2.55 17.10 7.26
CA GLY A 536 -3.63 17.03 6.27
C GLY A 536 -4.91 16.47 6.87
N GLY A 537 -5.64 15.65 6.12
CA GLY A 537 -6.94 15.11 6.47
C GLY A 537 -8.01 16.20 6.57
N TYR A 538 -9.09 15.91 7.30
CA TYR A 538 -10.10 16.91 7.61
C TYR A 538 -9.66 17.80 8.78
N LYS A 539 -9.97 19.10 8.67
CA LYS A 539 -9.79 20.05 9.77
C LYS A 539 -10.59 19.60 11.00
N ASP A 540 -9.98 19.74 12.17
CA ASP A 540 -10.56 19.47 13.49
C ASP A 540 -11.09 18.04 13.70
N THR A 541 -10.67 17.10 12.86
CA THR A 541 -11.02 15.67 12.94
C THR A 541 -9.73 14.89 13.09
N PRO A 542 -9.55 13.94 14.04
CA PRO A 542 -8.34 13.11 14.17
C PRO A 542 -7.93 12.40 12.87
N LEU A 543 -6.65 12.02 12.77
CA LEU A 543 -6.07 11.35 11.60
C LEU A 543 -5.10 10.29 12.12
N SER A 544 -5.19 9.08 11.58
CA SER A 544 -4.33 7.97 11.97
C SER A 544 -2.87 8.24 11.62
N TYR A 545 -1.94 7.91 12.53
CA TYR A 545 -0.51 7.90 12.20
C TYR A 545 -0.06 6.58 11.55
N ALA A 546 -0.89 5.55 11.63
CA ALA A 546 -0.70 4.24 11.02
C ALA A 546 -2.03 3.84 10.38
N SER A 547 -2.05 3.66 9.06
CA SER A 547 -3.27 3.46 8.26
C SER A 547 -3.85 2.07 8.45
N PHE A 548 -3.04 1.07 8.14
CA PHE A 548 -3.33 -0.35 8.24
C PHE A 548 -1.97 -1.05 8.37
N PRO A 549 -1.64 -1.71 9.48
CA PRO A 549 -0.36 -2.41 9.62
C PRO A 549 -0.31 -3.75 8.88
N GLY A 550 -1.46 -4.41 8.71
CA GLY A 550 -1.52 -5.79 8.27
C GLY A 550 -0.71 -6.76 9.12
N GLY A 551 -0.63 -8.01 8.68
CA GLY A 551 0.38 -8.96 9.14
C GLY A 551 1.15 -9.53 7.96
N GLN A 552 0.44 -10.15 7.03
CA GLN A 552 0.99 -10.56 5.73
C GLN A 552 -0.13 -10.61 4.69
N VAL A 553 0.10 -10.02 3.52
CA VAL A 553 -0.74 -10.17 2.33
C VAL A 553 -0.38 -11.47 1.62
N MET A 554 -1.39 -12.17 1.11
CA MET A 554 -1.24 -13.33 0.26
C MET A 554 -1.88 -13.04 -1.10
N PRO A 555 -1.06 -12.74 -2.14
CA PRO A 555 -1.52 -12.71 -3.52
C PRO A 555 -2.05 -14.09 -3.94
N PHE A 556 -3.03 -14.12 -4.83
CA PHE A 556 -3.66 -15.37 -5.25
C PHE A 556 -2.69 -16.34 -5.92
N ASP A 557 -1.80 -15.85 -6.77
CA ASP A 557 -0.83 -16.71 -7.46
C ASP A 557 0.16 -17.32 -6.47
N SER A 558 0.58 -16.56 -5.44
CA SER A 558 1.39 -17.07 -4.34
C SER A 558 0.65 -18.13 -3.54
N LEU A 559 -0.65 -17.94 -3.25
CA LEU A 559 -1.47 -18.97 -2.59
C LEU A 559 -1.50 -20.26 -3.43
N MET A 560 -1.75 -20.15 -4.74
CA MET A 560 -1.80 -21.33 -5.61
C MET A 560 -0.44 -22.03 -5.70
N ALA A 561 0.67 -21.29 -5.69
CA ALA A 561 2.02 -21.85 -5.63
C ALA A 561 2.26 -22.59 -4.30
N GLU A 562 1.90 -21.99 -3.16
CA GLU A 562 1.99 -22.59 -1.82
C GLU A 562 1.17 -23.89 -1.72
N LEU A 563 -0.07 -23.90 -2.22
CA LEU A 563 -0.91 -25.10 -2.25
C LEU A 563 -0.35 -26.18 -3.19
N ASN A 564 0.29 -25.79 -4.29
CA ASN A 564 0.95 -26.74 -5.18
C ASN A 564 2.20 -27.35 -4.55
N LEU A 565 3.03 -26.53 -3.89
CA LEU A 565 4.21 -26.99 -3.16
C LEU A 565 3.80 -27.98 -2.08
N ALA A 566 2.74 -27.69 -1.33
CA ALA A 566 2.16 -28.62 -0.35
C ALA A 566 1.48 -29.86 -0.98
N GLY A 567 1.44 -30.01 -2.30
CA GLY A 567 0.81 -31.15 -2.98
C GLY A 567 -0.73 -31.19 -2.86
N LEU A 568 -1.35 -30.10 -2.43
CA LEU A 568 -2.80 -30.03 -2.20
C LEU A 568 -3.59 -29.94 -3.49
N LEU A 569 -3.06 -29.30 -4.53
CA LEU A 569 -3.78 -29.15 -5.80
C LEU A 569 -4.12 -30.49 -6.47
N GLN A 570 -3.37 -31.55 -6.16
CA GLN A 570 -3.58 -32.90 -6.67
C GLN A 570 -4.38 -33.79 -5.70
N ASN A 571 -4.77 -33.28 -4.52
CA ASN A 571 -5.47 -34.04 -3.50
C ASN A 571 -6.99 -34.01 -3.73
N GLU A 572 -7.54 -35.11 -4.26
CA GLU A 572 -8.97 -35.23 -4.59
C GLU A 572 -9.89 -35.06 -3.37
N ALA A 573 -9.42 -35.34 -2.15
CA ALA A 573 -10.22 -35.19 -0.93
C ALA A 573 -10.56 -33.73 -0.62
N PHE A 574 -9.74 -32.78 -1.08
CA PHE A 574 -9.90 -31.34 -0.83
C PHE A 574 -10.30 -30.55 -2.08
N ALA A 575 -10.54 -31.22 -3.21
CA ALA A 575 -10.83 -30.58 -4.51
C ALA A 575 -12.01 -29.58 -4.45
N ASP A 576 -13.04 -29.87 -3.64
CA ASP A 576 -14.19 -28.98 -3.48
C ASP A 576 -13.89 -27.70 -2.68
N LEU A 577 -12.84 -27.71 -1.86
CA LEU A 577 -12.42 -26.58 -1.03
C LEU A 577 -11.35 -25.70 -1.72
N ILE A 578 -10.54 -26.29 -2.58
CA ILE A 578 -9.46 -25.60 -3.29
C ILE A 578 -10.05 -24.57 -4.25
N PRO A 579 -9.59 -23.30 -4.20
CA PRO A 579 -10.05 -22.28 -5.14
C PRO A 579 -9.59 -22.62 -6.56
N PRO A 580 -10.50 -22.63 -7.56
CA PRO A 580 -10.10 -22.79 -8.95
C PRO A 580 -9.32 -21.56 -9.43
N PRO A 581 -8.40 -21.69 -10.39
CA PRO A 581 -7.69 -20.54 -10.94
C PRO A 581 -8.66 -19.56 -11.60
N PHE A 582 -8.33 -18.26 -11.55
CA PHE A 582 -9.08 -17.27 -12.33
C PHE A 582 -8.97 -17.56 -13.82
N LEU A 583 -10.06 -17.33 -14.56
CA LEU A 583 -10.07 -17.43 -16.02
C LEU A 583 -9.81 -16.08 -16.71
N ILE A 584 -9.56 -15.05 -15.90
CA ILE A 584 -9.25 -13.69 -16.31
C ILE A 584 -7.99 -13.24 -15.58
N ASN A 585 -7.29 -12.28 -16.17
CA ASN A 585 -6.18 -11.61 -15.55
C ASN A 585 -6.70 -10.63 -14.49
N VAL A 586 -6.36 -10.89 -13.23
CA VAL A 586 -6.82 -10.13 -12.07
C VAL A 586 -5.66 -9.93 -11.11
N ASP A 587 -5.64 -8.77 -10.47
CA ASP A 587 -4.92 -8.61 -9.22
C ASP A 587 -5.89 -8.93 -8.07
N PHE A 588 -5.59 -9.99 -7.33
CA PHE A 588 -6.37 -10.40 -6.17
C PHE A 588 -5.41 -10.80 -5.04
N GLY A 589 -5.58 -10.14 -3.90
CA GLY A 589 -4.84 -10.42 -2.68
C GLY A 589 -5.72 -10.21 -1.45
N PHE A 590 -5.37 -10.90 -0.38
CA PHE A 590 -6.06 -10.80 0.91
C PHE A 590 -5.07 -10.96 2.06
N THR A 591 -5.39 -10.44 3.25
CA THR A 591 -4.59 -10.67 4.45
C THR A 591 -4.67 -12.13 4.89
N LEU A 592 -3.52 -12.81 4.96
CA LEU A 592 -3.41 -14.19 5.47
C LEU A 592 -3.17 -14.22 6.98
N LYS A 593 -2.25 -13.36 7.46
CA LYS A 593 -1.88 -13.25 8.87
C LYS A 593 -2.39 -11.94 9.42
N GLU A 594 -3.11 -11.98 10.53
CA GLU A 594 -3.43 -10.77 11.29
C GLU A 594 -2.39 -10.52 12.38
N ALA A 595 -2.17 -9.26 12.72
CA ALA A 595 -1.26 -8.85 13.78
C ALA A 595 -2.01 -8.26 14.99
N TYR A 596 -1.46 -8.49 16.17
CA TYR A 596 -1.97 -8.03 17.44
C TYR A 596 -1.00 -7.07 18.11
N ASP A 597 -1.55 -6.05 18.75
CA ASP A 597 -0.79 -5.21 19.65
C ASP A 597 -1.63 -4.75 20.83
N ILE A 598 -0.94 -4.17 21.80
CA ILE A 598 -1.51 -3.52 22.96
C ILE A 598 -2.37 -2.33 22.52
N ILE A 599 -3.58 -2.28 23.08
CA ILE A 599 -4.57 -1.27 22.74
C ILE A 599 -4.18 0.10 23.34
N ASP A 600 -3.62 0.10 24.56
CA ASP A 600 -3.30 1.30 25.35
C ASP A 600 -1.90 1.20 25.96
N LYS A 601 -1.05 2.22 25.75
CA LYS A 601 0.31 2.30 26.32
C LYS A 601 0.31 2.19 27.86
N ASN A 602 -0.79 2.55 28.51
CA ASN A 602 -0.97 2.49 29.96
C ASN A 602 -1.67 1.20 30.44
N ASN A 603 -2.13 0.34 29.54
CA ASN A 603 -2.79 -0.91 29.86
C ASN A 603 -2.33 -2.03 28.92
N LEU A 604 -1.19 -2.63 29.28
CA LEU A 604 -0.49 -3.63 28.48
C LEU A 604 -1.18 -5.01 28.44
N ASP A 605 -2.24 -5.21 29.22
CA ASP A 605 -2.91 -6.52 29.38
C ASP A 605 -4.01 -6.78 28.33
N LYS A 606 -4.29 -5.79 27.46
CA LYS A 606 -5.32 -5.91 26.42
C LYS A 606 -4.72 -5.77 25.04
N GLU A 607 -4.75 -6.87 24.28
CA GLU A 607 -4.41 -6.90 22.87
C GLU A 607 -5.67 -6.88 22.00
N SER A 608 -5.54 -6.38 20.78
CA SER A 608 -6.57 -6.54 19.74
C SER A 608 -5.96 -6.61 18.34
N VAL A 609 -6.82 -6.94 17.37
CA VAL A 609 -6.47 -7.01 15.96
C VAL A 609 -6.16 -5.61 15.44
N LEU A 610 -4.89 -5.38 15.11
CA LEU A 610 -4.38 -4.07 14.72
C LEU A 610 -5.10 -3.47 13.51
N GLU A 611 -5.47 -4.30 12.55
CA GLU A 611 -6.14 -3.90 11.31
C GLU A 611 -7.47 -3.17 11.54
N PHE A 612 -8.11 -3.41 12.68
CA PHE A 612 -9.38 -2.81 13.08
C PHE A 612 -9.25 -1.84 14.26
N GLU A 613 -8.03 -1.45 14.66
CA GLU A 613 -7.82 -0.41 15.66
C GLU A 613 -7.49 0.94 15.06
N TYR A 614 -8.27 1.93 15.45
CA TYR A 614 -7.98 3.32 15.12
C TYR A 614 -6.86 3.87 16.01
N LYS A 615 -5.74 4.30 15.40
CA LYS A 615 -4.57 4.87 16.10
C LYS A 615 -4.35 6.33 15.68
N PRO A 616 -5.05 7.32 16.28
CA PRO A 616 -4.89 8.73 15.94
C PRO A 616 -3.53 9.26 16.38
N ALA A 617 -2.97 10.18 15.59
CA ALA A 617 -1.79 10.94 16.01
C ALA A 617 -2.10 11.86 17.19
N GLU A 618 -1.11 12.05 18.07
CA GLU A 618 -1.20 12.93 19.25
C GLU A 618 -1.32 14.42 18.86
N HIS A 619 -0.66 14.81 17.76
CA HIS A 619 -0.63 16.18 17.26
C HIS A 619 -1.14 16.30 15.83
N ARG A 620 -1.69 17.47 15.48
CA ARG A 620 -2.23 17.76 14.16
C ARG A 620 -1.66 19.00 13.53
N PHE A 621 -1.21 18.83 12.29
CA PHE A 621 -0.75 19.88 11.40
C PHE A 621 -1.60 19.89 10.15
N TYR A 622 -1.57 21.01 9.44
CA TYR A 622 -2.21 21.14 8.14
C TYR A 622 -1.29 21.89 7.21
N TYR A 623 -1.40 21.58 5.92
CA TYR A 623 -0.67 22.29 4.90
C TYR A 623 -1.17 23.73 4.75
N ASP A 624 -0.22 24.60 4.46
CA ASP A 624 -0.42 25.91 3.87
C ASP A 624 0.16 25.92 2.44
N GLU A 625 0.19 27.09 1.81
CA GLU A 625 0.60 27.24 0.41
C GLU A 625 2.09 26.93 0.18
N ILE A 626 2.92 27.04 1.23
CA ILE A 626 4.37 26.82 1.18
C ILE A 626 4.66 25.36 1.53
N SER A 627 4.22 24.91 2.71
CA SER A 627 4.48 23.57 3.24
C SER A 627 3.88 22.44 2.39
N ALA A 628 2.86 22.71 1.58
CA ALA A 628 2.37 21.74 0.60
C ALA A 628 3.39 21.41 -0.50
N ARG A 629 4.33 22.32 -0.79
CA ARG A 629 5.33 22.20 -1.86
C ARG A 629 6.76 22.08 -1.36
N ASP A 630 6.99 22.50 -0.12
CA ASP A 630 8.26 22.43 0.57
C ASP A 630 8.05 21.80 1.96
N PRO A 631 8.16 20.46 2.07
CA PRO A 631 7.97 19.76 3.34
C PRO A 631 8.99 20.17 4.40
N SER A 632 10.16 20.74 4.04
CA SER A 632 11.15 21.18 5.03
C SER A 632 10.64 22.29 5.95
N VAL A 633 9.73 23.14 5.45
CA VAL A 633 9.06 24.16 6.26
C VAL A 633 8.13 23.51 7.30
N LEU A 634 7.43 22.44 6.93
CA LEU A 634 6.60 21.67 7.85
C LEU A 634 7.47 20.95 8.88
N TRP A 635 8.55 20.29 8.47
CA TRP A 635 9.48 19.62 9.38
C TRP A 635 10.04 20.57 10.43
N LEU A 636 10.49 21.76 10.01
CA LEU A 636 11.01 22.78 10.91
C LEU A 636 9.95 23.29 11.89
N LYS A 637 8.70 23.44 11.42
CA LYS A 637 7.58 23.82 12.29
C LYS A 637 7.31 22.75 13.34
N VAL A 638 7.18 21.50 12.93
CA VAL A 638 6.95 20.34 13.81
C VAL A 638 8.07 20.23 14.85
N ALA A 639 9.33 20.31 14.41
CA ALA A 639 10.48 20.27 15.29
C ALA A 639 10.45 21.41 16.32
N LYS A 640 10.13 22.63 15.90
CA LYS A 640 10.06 23.79 16.79
C LYS A 640 8.96 23.71 17.84
N GLU A 641 7.80 23.19 17.47
CA GLU A 641 6.64 23.12 18.36
C GLU A 641 6.72 21.92 19.31
N LEU A 642 7.34 20.81 18.88
CA LEU A 642 7.24 19.55 19.59
C LEU A 642 8.59 19.01 20.09
N LEU A 643 9.74 19.33 19.50
CA LEU A 643 11.05 18.78 19.90
C LEU A 643 11.96 19.75 20.65
N ASN A 644 11.59 21.04 20.73
CA ASN A 644 12.38 22.08 21.39
C ASN A 644 12.03 22.33 22.86
#